data_AF-A9NHL0-F1
#
_entry.id   AF-A9NHL0-F1
#
_cell.length_a   1.000
_cell.length_b   1.000
_cell.length_c   1.000
_cell.angle_alpha   90.00
_cell.angle_beta   90.00
_cell.angle_gamma   90.00
#
_symmetry.space_group_name_H-M   'P 1'
#
loop_
_entity.id
_entity.type
_entity.pdbx_description
1 polymer ?
#
loop_
_entity_poly.entity_id
_entity_poly.type
_entity_poly.pdbx_seq_one_letter_code
_entity_poly.pdbx_strand_id
1 'polypeptide(L)'
;MTKVLFMSYGWNRFVWYVIIHSYLNIYIKGVNMKYIKAITMMLLLIFLVSCTTTDEVTYEILINEATPTTYEVGASITYTDFFIIKDSLGNRITIEESMLDVSLVDMSKAGSYIIKISFEGLKNEVTITVTAPEEEITYTLAINESLPTTLELNDSDIDFKAYFTITDSKGNFIEVLESMIDSSNVNLNEVGTYNLVLNYQGLSKTVVLEVVDNTPVITYTVVVNDALPTEFTLGTTDIDFKTYFIIVDSNGTTIEVTDDMLDLSLVDFTKVGTFSITFNFNDIEHILEFEVIPPDFMYASDLFISEYSEGSNYNKYIEIFNGTGKHINLSEYSVKLFNNGASTPQYEFALSGVLNDGETYIIYNGAANTTIKNSGDASHQVISFNGNDPIALYKNDVLIDVVGIMDTPVSDGYNAGGVVNATKDNTIVRKSDVFGPNATWTEDEWLVLGFEVYTNLKLHEMDYYHLPEEIARIPDLYISEYFEGDGIYATSKYIEIYNSLGYDVDLSNYRVELYSNGSLTPTYTQNLTGTLKHKEVYVIYAPLSLDDIKLLGNLSSEVANFTGRDALTLVKDNVIIDVFGVIGETPNENGWLIEGTKGSVNYTVVRIPEVTGPIGTWDINDWKVTYQNDLSDLGKHNFTYEDQVIEDFDILFNLIKGLELNSKGTAASAYSITIKGTVFMDVQNETTLVYMTDGKNFIKLHGAKIHNYTSLNTVYEVKGNYKSHLYIPTFEVINPGTDITAISSATPVSKITVKEVSLSTILNLKLENFVENINNGYLQSMLKVTGYLQLDTHNSTRWDYALTVTETYTKNNTQYINNGLYFKNDIGELEDTLIDYEVNLEYENVEVSVFGVIYDWNPNRKNWRLYVSNTLTADFLLT
;
A
#
# COMPACT_ATOMS: atom_id res chain seq x y z
N MET A 1 -54.33 33.50 9.40
CA MET A 1 -54.62 34.90 8.96
C MET A 1 -55.49 34.85 7.70
N THR A 2 -55.84 35.99 7.09
CA THR A 2 -57.09 36.13 6.29
C THR A 2 -56.85 36.79 4.92
N LYS A 3 -57.78 36.57 3.97
CA LYS A 3 -57.93 37.22 2.62
C LYS A 3 -56.98 36.64 1.54
N VAL A 4 -57.27 36.63 0.22
CA VAL A 4 -58.37 37.16 -0.65
C VAL A 4 -58.36 36.35 -1.99
N LEU A 5 -59.30 36.26 -2.97
CA LEU A 5 -60.60 36.82 -3.48
C LEU A 5 -61.36 35.57 -4.11
N PHE A 6 -62.44 35.51 -4.94
CA PHE A 6 -63.68 36.27 -5.24
C PHE A 6 -64.70 35.32 -5.96
N MET A 7 -65.97 35.74 -6.10
CA MET A 7 -67.01 35.38 -7.13
C MET A 7 -67.29 33.90 -7.56
N SER A 8 -68.50 33.49 -8.00
CA SER A 8 -69.89 33.97 -7.75
C SER A 8 -70.95 33.02 -8.36
N TYR A 9 -72.08 32.82 -7.67
CA TYR A 9 -73.36 32.19 -8.12
C TYR A 9 -73.36 30.69 -8.54
N GLY A 10 -74.37 29.89 -8.16
CA GLY A 10 -75.40 30.13 -7.12
C GLY A 10 -76.67 29.26 -7.18
N TRP A 11 -77.41 29.21 -6.04
CA TRP A 11 -78.86 28.95 -5.86
C TRP A 11 -79.38 27.56 -6.34
N ASN A 12 -80.19 26.75 -5.63
CA ASN A 12 -81.03 26.83 -4.42
C ASN A 12 -81.51 25.37 -4.07
N ARG A 13 -82.04 24.94 -2.90
CA ARG A 13 -82.19 25.47 -1.52
C ARG A 13 -82.69 24.37 -0.53
N PHE A 14 -82.28 24.47 0.74
CA PHE A 14 -83.09 24.47 2.00
C PHE A 14 -84.37 23.60 2.19
N VAL A 15 -84.73 23.05 3.37
CA VAL A 15 -84.03 22.79 4.67
C VAL A 15 -84.92 22.02 5.69
N TRP A 16 -84.33 21.10 6.47
CA TRP A 16 -84.75 20.56 7.82
C TRP A 16 -86.18 19.97 8.00
N TYR A 17 -86.66 19.37 9.12
CA TYR A 17 -86.23 19.10 10.53
C TYR A 17 -86.89 17.73 10.92
N VAL A 18 -86.26 16.65 11.41
CA VAL A 18 -85.61 16.36 12.73
C VAL A 18 -86.56 16.12 13.95
N ILE A 19 -86.68 14.83 14.33
CA ILE A 19 -86.75 14.21 15.69
C ILE A 19 -87.89 14.59 16.68
N ILE A 20 -88.54 13.56 17.29
CA ILE A 20 -88.62 13.32 18.77
C ILE A 20 -89.26 11.94 19.09
N HIS A 21 -88.69 11.21 20.06
CA HIS A 21 -89.26 10.00 20.69
C HIS A 21 -90.20 10.38 21.86
N SER A 22 -91.18 9.54 22.19
CA SER A 22 -91.67 9.37 23.58
C SER A 22 -92.43 8.06 23.78
N TYR A 23 -92.06 7.30 24.81
CA TYR A 23 -92.91 6.28 25.44
C TYR A 23 -93.96 6.98 26.32
N LEU A 24 -95.19 6.49 26.36
CA LEU A 24 -95.76 5.78 27.53
C LEU A 24 -97.16 5.21 27.18
N ASN A 25 -97.64 4.26 27.97
CA ASN A 25 -98.95 3.61 27.84
C ASN A 25 -99.82 3.92 29.10
N ILE A 26 -101.01 3.32 29.19
CA ILE A 26 -101.81 3.06 30.41
C ILE A 26 -102.85 4.14 30.88
N TYR A 27 -104.12 3.70 30.82
CA TYR A 27 -105.30 3.98 31.70
C TYR A 27 -106.21 5.23 31.54
N ILE A 28 -107.39 4.97 30.93
CA ILE A 28 -108.72 4.77 31.58
C ILE A 28 -109.32 5.86 32.53
N LYS A 29 -110.65 6.05 32.39
CA LYS A 29 -111.61 6.83 33.23
C LYS A 29 -111.61 8.36 33.08
N GLY A 30 -112.38 8.85 32.12
CA GLY A 30 -112.72 10.28 31.95
C GLY A 30 -113.91 10.77 32.79
N VAL A 31 -114.38 11.99 32.50
CA VAL A 31 -115.57 12.62 33.10
C VAL A 31 -116.36 13.45 32.07
N ASN A 32 -117.68 13.45 32.23
CA ASN A 32 -118.70 14.31 31.63
C ASN A 32 -118.26 15.73 31.15
N MET A 33 -118.68 16.10 29.93
CA MET A 33 -119.64 17.20 29.64
C MET A 33 -120.02 17.17 28.15
N LYS A 34 -121.26 16.86 27.76
CA LYS A 34 -122.48 17.69 27.74
C LYS A 34 -122.47 18.88 26.75
N TYR A 35 -123.10 18.63 25.59
CA TYR A 35 -124.06 19.51 24.90
C TYR A 35 -123.73 21.01 24.70
N ILE A 36 -123.28 21.35 23.48
CA ILE A 36 -123.93 22.38 22.65
C ILE A 36 -124.17 21.71 21.28
N LYS A 37 -125.38 21.45 20.76
CA LYS A 37 -126.70 22.11 20.67
C LYS A 37 -126.90 23.04 19.45
N ALA A 38 -127.76 22.55 18.54
CA ALA A 38 -129.03 23.16 18.09
C ALA A 38 -129.13 23.74 16.66
N ILE A 39 -129.89 23.04 15.82
CA ILE A 39 -130.89 23.48 14.80
C ILE A 39 -131.54 22.19 14.23
N THR A 40 -132.86 22.01 14.04
CA THR A 40 -134.05 22.61 14.69
C THR A 40 -135.20 21.59 14.81
N MET A 41 -135.75 21.46 16.02
CA MET A 41 -137.16 21.21 16.40
C MET A 41 -138.26 21.24 15.31
N MET A 42 -139.24 20.30 15.36
CA MET A 42 -140.71 20.56 15.28
C MET A 42 -141.63 19.30 15.50
N LEU A 43 -142.50 19.31 16.55
CA LEU A 43 -143.91 18.80 16.73
C LEU A 43 -144.40 17.40 16.16
N LEU A 44 -145.54 16.75 16.53
CA LEU A 44 -146.47 16.74 17.70
C LEU A 44 -147.56 15.61 17.63
N LEU A 45 -147.67 14.75 18.66
CA LEU A 45 -148.86 14.12 19.36
C LEU A 45 -150.24 13.84 18.66
N ILE A 46 -150.94 12.71 19.00
CA ILE A 46 -152.35 12.58 19.55
C ILE A 46 -153.04 11.17 19.44
N PHE A 47 -153.31 10.53 20.60
CA PHE A 47 -154.48 9.77 21.16
C PHE A 47 -155.51 8.82 20.43
N LEU A 48 -155.98 7.84 21.24
CA LEU A 48 -157.38 7.32 21.48
C LEU A 48 -158.03 6.11 20.70
N VAL A 49 -158.08 4.95 21.37
CA VAL A 49 -159.29 4.15 21.79
C VAL A 49 -160.31 3.55 20.78
N SER A 50 -160.53 2.21 20.84
CA SER A 50 -161.83 1.51 21.14
C SER A 50 -162.05 0.14 20.43
N CYS A 51 -162.99 -0.63 21.00
CA CYS A 51 -163.76 -1.74 20.41
C CYS A 51 -163.11 -3.14 20.29
N THR A 52 -163.97 -4.16 20.21
CA THR A 52 -163.65 -5.60 20.23
C THR A 52 -164.29 -6.33 19.04
N THR A 53 -163.53 -7.21 18.38
CA THR A 53 -164.02 -8.28 17.50
C THR A 53 -163.40 -9.62 17.90
N THR A 54 -163.99 -10.72 17.43
CA THR A 54 -163.41 -12.07 17.55
C THR A 54 -162.62 -12.37 16.30
N ASP A 55 -161.29 -12.31 16.40
CA ASP A 55 -160.40 -12.45 15.24
C ASP A 55 -159.90 -13.89 15.11
N GLU A 56 -159.74 -14.38 13.87
CA GLU A 56 -159.16 -15.70 13.58
C GLU A 56 -157.64 -15.69 13.83
N VAL A 57 -157.07 -16.84 14.20
CA VAL A 57 -155.62 -16.97 14.37
C VAL A 57 -154.95 -17.06 13.00
N THR A 58 -154.47 -15.92 12.50
CA THR A 58 -153.61 -15.85 11.32
C THR A 58 -152.16 -16.18 11.68
N TYR A 59 -151.33 -16.41 10.66
CA TYR A 59 -149.90 -16.73 10.82
C TYR A 59 -149.03 -15.78 10.00
N GLU A 60 -147.74 -15.71 10.33
CA GLU A 60 -146.69 -15.11 9.50
C GLU A 60 -145.50 -16.06 9.35
N ILE A 61 -144.79 -15.98 8.21
CA ILE A 61 -143.54 -16.72 7.96
C ILE A 61 -142.44 -15.71 7.67
N LEU A 62 -141.49 -15.58 8.59
CA LEU A 62 -140.33 -14.69 8.47
C LEU A 62 -139.07 -15.48 8.09
N ILE A 63 -138.11 -14.82 7.43
CA ILE A 63 -136.75 -15.33 7.26
C ILE A 63 -135.94 -15.01 8.51
N ASN A 64 -135.06 -15.92 8.91
CA ASN A 64 -134.14 -15.74 10.03
C ASN A 64 -132.81 -15.15 9.54
N GLU A 65 -132.73 -13.82 9.47
CA GLU A 65 -131.55 -13.04 9.03
C GLU A 65 -130.26 -13.31 9.86
N ALA A 66 -130.34 -14.07 10.95
CA ALA A 66 -129.18 -14.50 11.74
C ALA A 66 -128.51 -15.77 11.18
N THR A 67 -129.15 -16.49 10.26
CA THR A 67 -128.62 -17.73 9.66
C THR A 67 -127.81 -17.39 8.40
N PRO A 68 -126.53 -17.81 8.29
CA PRO A 68 -125.70 -17.49 7.13
C PRO A 68 -126.30 -17.99 5.81
N THR A 69 -126.12 -17.22 4.73
CA THR A 69 -126.57 -17.60 3.38
C THR A 69 -125.43 -17.96 2.43
N THR A 70 -124.20 -18.13 2.93
CA THR A 70 -123.03 -18.52 2.13
C THR A 70 -122.22 -19.60 2.85
N TYR A 71 -121.80 -20.63 2.12
CA TYR A 71 -121.14 -21.84 2.63
C TYR A 71 -120.13 -22.39 1.61
N GLU A 72 -119.14 -23.18 2.05
CA GLU A 72 -118.26 -23.93 1.14
C GLU A 72 -118.89 -25.27 0.70
N VAL A 73 -118.42 -25.80 -0.45
CA VAL A 73 -118.80 -27.16 -0.91
C VAL A 73 -118.56 -28.20 0.19
N GLY A 74 -119.58 -29.00 0.47
CA GLY A 74 -119.57 -30.07 1.48
C GLY A 74 -119.96 -29.63 2.90
N ALA A 75 -120.29 -28.35 3.13
CA ALA A 75 -120.78 -27.89 4.43
C ALA A 75 -122.13 -28.54 4.82
N SER A 76 -122.30 -28.83 6.12
CA SER A 76 -123.55 -29.34 6.68
C SER A 76 -124.44 -28.20 7.18
N ILE A 77 -125.75 -28.26 6.88
CA ILE A 77 -126.71 -27.17 7.10
C ILE A 77 -128.01 -27.72 7.68
N THR A 78 -128.57 -27.03 8.67
CA THR A 78 -129.89 -27.32 9.27
C THR A 78 -130.96 -26.41 8.64
N TYR A 79 -131.77 -26.94 7.73
CA TYR A 79 -132.66 -26.11 6.90
C TYR A 79 -133.85 -25.47 7.64
N THR A 80 -134.24 -25.98 8.81
CA THR A 80 -135.29 -25.38 9.66
C THR A 80 -134.91 -23.98 10.17
N ASP A 81 -133.62 -23.72 10.31
CA ASP A 81 -133.12 -22.54 11.03
C ASP A 81 -133.17 -21.26 10.17
N PHE A 82 -133.53 -21.38 8.89
CA PHE A 82 -133.71 -20.24 7.97
C PHE A 82 -135.04 -19.51 8.12
N PHE A 83 -136.01 -20.08 8.82
CA PHE A 83 -137.36 -19.52 8.90
C PHE A 83 -137.89 -19.45 10.32
N ILE A 84 -138.84 -18.56 10.56
CA ILE A 84 -139.54 -18.39 11.83
C ILE A 84 -141.03 -18.21 11.52
N ILE A 85 -141.85 -19.21 11.88
CA ILE A 85 -143.31 -19.09 11.82
C ILE A 85 -143.82 -18.54 13.15
N LYS A 86 -144.74 -17.57 13.11
CA LYS A 86 -145.51 -17.13 14.29
C LYS A 86 -147.02 -17.16 14.05
N ASP A 87 -147.78 -17.31 15.12
CA ASP A 87 -149.21 -16.99 15.13
C ASP A 87 -149.47 -15.48 15.36
N SER A 88 -150.73 -15.05 15.20
CA SER A 88 -151.18 -13.67 15.41
C SER A 88 -151.09 -13.17 16.86
N LEU A 89 -150.79 -14.06 17.81
CA LEU A 89 -150.51 -13.74 19.22
C LEU A 89 -148.99 -13.63 19.50
N GLY A 90 -148.15 -13.92 18.51
CA GLY A 90 -146.69 -13.83 18.56
C GLY A 90 -145.97 -15.10 19.03
N ASN A 91 -146.68 -16.22 19.24
CA ASN A 91 -146.07 -17.50 19.62
C ASN A 91 -145.34 -18.10 18.41
N ARG A 92 -144.16 -18.69 18.62
CA ARG A 92 -143.46 -19.43 17.56
C ARG A 92 -144.08 -20.81 17.36
N ILE A 93 -144.26 -21.19 16.10
CA ILE A 93 -144.60 -22.56 15.69
C ILE A 93 -143.30 -23.30 15.35
N THR A 94 -143.18 -24.56 15.78
CA THR A 94 -142.05 -25.43 15.43
C THR A 94 -142.12 -25.77 13.94
N ILE A 95 -141.00 -25.61 13.22
CA ILE A 95 -140.90 -25.96 11.81
C ILE A 95 -140.43 -27.40 11.71
N GLU A 96 -141.21 -28.24 11.03
CA GLU A 96 -140.82 -29.60 10.68
C GLU A 96 -140.28 -29.65 9.25
N GLU A 97 -139.42 -30.63 8.93
CA GLU A 97 -138.88 -30.83 7.58
C GLU A 97 -139.98 -31.03 6.52
N SER A 98 -141.15 -31.54 6.93
CA SER A 98 -142.36 -31.69 6.12
C SER A 98 -142.92 -30.36 5.58
N MET A 99 -142.52 -29.22 6.15
CA MET A 99 -142.91 -27.87 5.71
C MET A 99 -141.94 -27.27 4.69
N LEU A 100 -140.78 -27.90 4.45
CA LEU A 100 -139.69 -27.38 3.64
C LEU A 100 -139.58 -28.09 2.28
N ASP A 101 -139.23 -27.33 1.24
CA ASP A 101 -138.72 -27.86 -0.02
C ASP A 101 -137.25 -27.45 -0.18
N VAL A 102 -136.39 -28.46 -0.08
CA VAL A 102 -134.93 -28.40 -0.26
C VAL A 102 -134.48 -29.28 -1.43
N SER A 103 -135.41 -29.78 -2.25
CA SER A 103 -135.18 -30.86 -3.22
C SER A 103 -134.18 -30.52 -4.35
N LEU A 104 -133.85 -29.23 -4.52
CA LEU A 104 -132.91 -28.71 -5.50
C LEU A 104 -131.59 -28.20 -4.88
N VAL A 105 -131.41 -28.31 -3.55
CA VAL A 105 -130.18 -27.84 -2.86
C VAL A 105 -129.08 -28.90 -2.99
N ASP A 106 -127.99 -28.56 -3.67
CA ASP A 106 -126.86 -29.48 -3.91
C ASP A 106 -125.56 -28.95 -3.30
N MET A 107 -125.36 -29.23 -2.01
CA MET A 107 -124.14 -28.86 -1.28
C MET A 107 -122.85 -29.49 -1.81
N SER A 108 -122.90 -30.40 -2.80
CA SER A 108 -121.71 -30.97 -3.44
C SER A 108 -121.10 -30.09 -4.55
N LYS A 109 -121.75 -28.97 -4.91
CA LYS A 109 -121.33 -28.10 -6.03
C LYS A 109 -121.44 -26.63 -5.65
N ALA A 110 -120.55 -25.81 -6.19
CA ALA A 110 -120.66 -24.36 -6.09
C ALA A 110 -121.84 -23.85 -6.95
N GLY A 111 -122.61 -22.91 -6.43
CA GLY A 111 -123.85 -22.41 -7.04
C GLY A 111 -124.82 -21.81 -6.02
N SER A 112 -125.89 -21.17 -6.49
CA SER A 112 -126.94 -20.61 -5.62
C SER A 112 -128.20 -21.48 -5.65
N TYR A 113 -128.72 -21.80 -4.47
CA TYR A 113 -129.82 -22.74 -4.25
C TYR A 113 -130.92 -22.10 -3.42
N ILE A 114 -132.18 -22.38 -3.75
CA ILE A 114 -133.35 -21.80 -3.06
C ILE A 114 -133.98 -22.85 -2.14
N ILE A 115 -134.09 -22.53 -0.85
CA ILE A 115 -134.88 -23.27 0.13
C ILE A 115 -136.25 -22.59 0.22
N LYS A 116 -137.34 -23.35 0.17
CA LYS A 116 -138.71 -22.84 0.27
C LYS A 116 -139.42 -23.44 1.48
N ILE A 117 -140.36 -22.69 2.07
CA ILE A 117 -141.22 -23.15 3.16
C ILE A 117 -142.69 -22.91 2.83
N SER A 118 -143.58 -23.78 3.30
CA SER A 118 -145.04 -23.68 3.12
C SER A 118 -145.79 -24.14 4.38
N PHE A 119 -146.63 -23.28 4.95
CA PHE A 119 -147.45 -23.59 6.14
C PHE A 119 -148.79 -22.84 6.10
N GLU A 120 -149.90 -23.53 6.37
CA GLU A 120 -151.27 -22.99 6.36
C GLU A 120 -151.58 -22.01 5.20
N GLY A 121 -151.17 -22.40 4.00
CA GLY A 121 -151.36 -21.63 2.75
C GLY A 121 -150.35 -20.51 2.49
N LEU A 122 -149.58 -20.09 3.51
CA LEU A 122 -148.49 -19.11 3.37
C LEU A 122 -147.22 -19.79 2.86
N LYS A 123 -146.38 -19.01 2.15
CA LYS A 123 -145.09 -19.45 1.62
C LYS A 123 -144.04 -18.37 1.75
N ASN A 124 -142.79 -18.77 1.94
CA ASN A 124 -141.61 -17.90 1.89
C ASN A 124 -140.40 -18.69 1.33
N GLU A 125 -139.34 -18.01 0.91
CA GLU A 125 -138.14 -18.64 0.37
C GLU A 125 -136.86 -17.84 0.62
N VAL A 126 -135.74 -18.54 0.79
CA VAL A 126 -134.41 -17.95 0.98
C VAL A 126 -133.43 -18.56 -0.01
N THR A 127 -132.44 -17.79 -0.45
CA THR A 127 -131.36 -18.30 -1.32
C THR A 127 -130.08 -18.45 -0.50
N ILE A 128 -129.46 -19.62 -0.57
CA ILE A 128 -128.09 -19.84 -0.10
C ILE A 128 -127.14 -19.93 -1.30
N THR A 129 -125.86 -19.64 -1.09
CA THR A 129 -124.79 -19.77 -2.11
C THR A 129 -123.67 -20.66 -1.60
N VAL A 130 -123.20 -21.55 -2.46
CA VAL A 130 -122.10 -22.48 -2.20
C VAL A 130 -120.87 -22.03 -3.01
N THR A 131 -119.74 -21.85 -2.34
CA THR A 131 -118.45 -21.41 -2.90
C THR A 131 -117.40 -22.55 -2.89
N ALA A 132 -116.25 -22.31 -3.52
CA ALA A 132 -115.16 -23.28 -3.65
C ALA A 132 -113.79 -22.64 -3.35
N PRO A 133 -112.77 -23.42 -2.93
CA PRO A 133 -111.50 -22.88 -2.44
C PRO A 133 -110.54 -22.35 -3.53
N GLU A 134 -109.62 -21.46 -3.13
CA GLU A 134 -108.49 -20.99 -3.94
C GLU A 134 -107.23 -21.88 -3.76
N GLU A 135 -106.29 -21.81 -4.73
CA GLU A 135 -105.02 -22.56 -4.71
C GLU A 135 -103.82 -21.72 -4.22
N GLU A 136 -102.89 -22.36 -3.51
CA GLU A 136 -101.65 -21.72 -3.01
C GLU A 136 -100.57 -21.56 -4.10
N ILE A 137 -99.68 -20.57 -3.92
CA ILE A 137 -98.52 -20.32 -4.80
C ILE A 137 -97.26 -20.89 -4.15
N THR A 138 -96.45 -21.63 -4.92
CA THR A 138 -95.14 -22.14 -4.50
C THR A 138 -94.00 -21.50 -5.30
N TYR A 139 -92.75 -21.71 -4.90
CA TYR A 139 -91.57 -21.10 -5.52
C TYR A 139 -90.49 -22.13 -5.83
N THR A 140 -89.67 -21.85 -6.84
CA THR A 140 -88.46 -22.62 -7.20
C THR A 140 -87.24 -21.71 -7.16
N LEU A 141 -86.15 -22.17 -6.53
CA LEU A 141 -84.85 -21.49 -6.51
C LEU A 141 -83.86 -22.26 -7.41
N ALA A 142 -83.24 -21.57 -8.35
CA ALA A 142 -82.24 -22.11 -9.26
C ALA A 142 -80.95 -21.29 -9.24
N ILE A 143 -79.82 -21.92 -9.61
CA ILE A 143 -78.52 -21.28 -9.77
C ILE A 143 -78.37 -20.84 -11.23
N ASN A 144 -77.69 -19.72 -11.45
CA ASN A 144 -77.32 -19.24 -12.77
C ASN A 144 -76.02 -19.90 -13.23
N GLU A 145 -76.14 -21.08 -13.83
CA GLU A 145 -75.02 -21.90 -14.37
C GLU A 145 -74.23 -21.22 -15.52
N SER A 146 -74.48 -19.93 -15.83
CA SER A 146 -73.72 -19.14 -16.82
C SER A 146 -72.67 -18.20 -16.20
N LEU A 147 -72.63 -18.07 -14.87
CA LEU A 147 -71.60 -17.33 -14.16
C LEU A 147 -70.46 -18.25 -13.67
N PRO A 148 -69.21 -17.76 -13.59
CA PRO A 148 -68.09 -18.55 -13.11
C PRO A 148 -68.22 -18.80 -11.60
N THR A 149 -67.97 -20.03 -11.17
CA THR A 149 -67.84 -20.39 -9.74
C THR A 149 -66.43 -20.16 -9.21
N THR A 150 -65.45 -19.97 -10.07
CA THR A 150 -64.07 -19.60 -9.69
C THR A 150 -63.90 -18.09 -9.83
N LEU A 151 -63.35 -17.44 -8.80
CA LEU A 151 -63.21 -15.98 -8.66
C LEU A 151 -61.75 -15.61 -8.35
N GLU A 152 -61.32 -14.42 -8.75
CA GLU A 152 -59.98 -13.91 -8.44
C GLU A 152 -59.90 -13.27 -7.04
N LEU A 153 -58.73 -13.37 -6.43
CA LEU A 153 -58.43 -12.78 -5.13
C LEU A 153 -58.56 -11.24 -5.17
N ASN A 154 -59.36 -10.69 -4.26
CA ASN A 154 -59.72 -9.28 -4.11
C ASN A 154 -60.60 -8.69 -5.23
N ASP A 155 -61.30 -9.49 -6.05
CA ASP A 155 -62.27 -8.97 -7.03
C ASP A 155 -63.40 -8.19 -6.32
N SER A 156 -63.55 -6.91 -6.65
CA SER A 156 -64.55 -6.02 -6.03
C SER A 156 -65.90 -5.97 -6.75
N ASP A 157 -66.00 -6.53 -7.96
CA ASP A 157 -67.07 -6.21 -8.91
C ASP A 157 -68.13 -7.33 -9.05
N ILE A 158 -68.07 -8.33 -8.16
CA ILE A 158 -68.94 -9.51 -8.14
C ILE A 158 -70.37 -9.18 -7.64
N ASP A 159 -71.37 -9.32 -8.51
CA ASP A 159 -72.79 -9.30 -8.11
C ASP A 159 -73.28 -10.70 -7.67
N PHE A 160 -73.31 -10.93 -6.35
CA PHE A 160 -73.80 -12.17 -5.75
C PHE A 160 -75.28 -12.49 -6.02
N LYS A 161 -76.15 -11.51 -6.36
CA LYS A 161 -77.56 -11.79 -6.67
C LYS A 161 -77.70 -12.47 -8.03
N ALA A 162 -76.82 -12.14 -8.98
CA ALA A 162 -76.86 -12.67 -10.34
C ALA A 162 -76.59 -14.19 -10.42
N TYR A 163 -76.06 -14.79 -9.35
CA TYR A 163 -75.86 -16.25 -9.20
C TYR A 163 -77.16 -17.04 -9.01
N PHE A 164 -78.30 -16.39 -8.78
CA PHE A 164 -79.56 -17.08 -8.51
C PHE A 164 -80.74 -16.54 -9.31
N THR A 165 -81.75 -17.39 -9.46
CA THR A 165 -83.08 -17.01 -9.96
C THR A 165 -84.16 -17.63 -9.09
N ILE A 166 -85.25 -16.89 -8.92
CA ILE A 166 -86.46 -17.32 -8.20
C ILE A 166 -87.63 -17.26 -9.18
N THR A 167 -88.41 -18.34 -9.26
CA THR A 167 -89.60 -18.42 -10.11
C THR A 167 -90.81 -18.90 -9.30
N ASP A 168 -91.98 -18.27 -9.46
CA ASP A 168 -93.22 -18.74 -8.85
C ASP A 168 -93.86 -19.92 -9.61
N SER A 169 -94.87 -20.56 -9.02
CA SER A 169 -95.60 -21.68 -9.63
C SER A 169 -96.45 -21.32 -10.86
N LYS A 170 -96.46 -20.03 -11.25
CA LYS A 170 -97.14 -19.49 -12.44
C LYS A 170 -96.15 -19.07 -13.53
N GLY A 171 -94.84 -19.23 -13.29
CA GLY A 171 -93.76 -18.95 -14.24
C GLY A 171 -93.20 -17.52 -14.20
N ASN A 172 -93.57 -16.71 -13.20
CA ASN A 172 -93.06 -15.35 -13.05
C ASN A 172 -91.71 -15.35 -12.31
N PHE A 173 -90.74 -14.59 -12.81
CA PHE A 173 -89.50 -14.33 -12.09
C PHE A 173 -89.72 -13.36 -10.91
N ILE A 174 -89.10 -13.65 -9.79
CA ILE A 174 -89.03 -12.78 -8.61
C ILE A 174 -87.62 -12.19 -8.52
N GLU A 175 -87.52 -10.90 -8.23
CA GLU A 175 -86.25 -10.19 -8.06
C GLU A 175 -85.48 -10.70 -6.83
N VAL A 176 -84.22 -11.07 -7.02
CA VAL A 176 -83.31 -11.48 -5.94
C VAL A 176 -82.77 -10.23 -5.25
N LEU A 177 -83.24 -9.97 -4.03
CA LEU A 177 -82.78 -8.84 -3.22
C LEU A 177 -81.57 -9.22 -2.36
N GLU A 178 -80.73 -8.24 -2.06
CA GLU A 178 -79.53 -8.40 -1.20
C GLU A 178 -79.85 -9.10 0.14
N SER A 179 -81.01 -8.78 0.74
CA SER A 179 -81.47 -9.37 2.00
C SER A 179 -81.92 -10.84 1.91
N MET A 180 -81.88 -11.45 0.72
CA MET A 180 -82.10 -12.88 0.50
C MET A 180 -80.78 -13.66 0.41
N ILE A 181 -79.66 -12.95 0.20
CA ILE A 181 -78.32 -13.52 0.04
C ILE A 181 -77.62 -13.55 1.40
N ASP A 182 -77.10 -14.72 1.78
CA ASP A 182 -76.10 -14.87 2.82
C ASP A 182 -74.74 -15.09 2.16
N SER A 183 -73.95 -14.02 2.13
CA SER A 183 -72.54 -13.96 1.73
C SER A 183 -71.59 -13.84 2.92
N SER A 184 -72.09 -14.00 4.17
CA SER A 184 -71.31 -13.73 5.39
C SER A 184 -70.08 -14.63 5.59
N ASN A 185 -70.02 -15.74 4.85
CA ASN A 185 -68.92 -16.70 4.83
C ASN A 185 -68.04 -16.59 3.57
N VAL A 186 -68.25 -15.61 2.68
CA VAL A 186 -67.45 -15.42 1.46
C VAL A 186 -66.38 -14.36 1.72
N ASN A 187 -65.11 -14.79 1.78
CA ASN A 187 -63.97 -13.90 1.91
C ASN A 187 -63.21 -13.82 0.57
N LEU A 188 -63.39 -12.74 -0.19
CA LEU A 188 -62.68 -12.56 -1.47
C LEU A 188 -61.20 -12.20 -1.28
N ASN A 189 -60.75 -11.87 -0.07
CA ASN A 189 -59.38 -11.45 0.22
C ASN A 189 -58.49 -12.62 0.71
N GLU A 190 -58.95 -13.86 0.57
CA GLU A 190 -58.28 -15.08 1.01
C GLU A 190 -58.55 -16.22 0.01
N VAL A 191 -57.54 -17.05 -0.29
CA VAL A 191 -57.67 -18.18 -1.21
C VAL A 191 -58.42 -19.31 -0.51
N GLY A 192 -59.54 -19.78 -1.09
CA GLY A 192 -60.37 -20.79 -0.43
C GLY A 192 -61.69 -21.08 -1.11
N THR A 193 -62.44 -22.02 -0.52
CA THR A 193 -63.75 -22.45 -1.00
C THR A 193 -64.85 -21.94 -0.06
N TYR A 194 -65.79 -21.17 -0.59
CA TYR A 194 -66.82 -20.46 0.17
C TYR A 194 -68.23 -20.81 -0.30
N ASN A 195 -69.20 -20.77 0.62
CA ASN A 195 -70.61 -21.05 0.31
C ASN A 195 -71.40 -19.75 0.26
N LEU A 196 -71.98 -19.45 -0.90
CA LEU A 196 -72.94 -18.36 -1.09
C LEU A 196 -74.36 -18.95 -1.06
N VAL A 197 -75.26 -18.42 -0.25
CA VAL A 197 -76.59 -19.03 -0.01
C VAL A 197 -77.72 -18.04 -0.28
N LEU A 198 -78.62 -18.39 -1.20
CA LEU A 198 -79.92 -17.73 -1.33
C LEU A 198 -80.94 -18.37 -0.36
N ASN A 199 -81.70 -17.54 0.35
CA ASN A 199 -82.79 -17.94 1.23
C ASN A 199 -84.07 -17.17 0.88
N TYR A 200 -85.16 -17.87 0.53
CA TYR A 200 -86.44 -17.24 0.18
C TYR A 200 -87.63 -18.12 0.58
N GLN A 201 -88.59 -17.57 1.34
CA GLN A 201 -89.84 -18.22 1.77
C GLN A 201 -89.67 -19.64 2.36
N GLY A 202 -88.61 -19.85 3.15
CA GLY A 202 -88.30 -21.15 3.78
C GLY A 202 -87.57 -22.15 2.89
N LEU A 203 -87.32 -21.81 1.62
CA LEU A 203 -86.43 -22.54 0.72
C LEU A 203 -85.03 -21.93 0.77
N SER A 204 -83.99 -22.75 0.58
CA SER A 204 -82.62 -22.30 0.42
C SER A 204 -81.93 -22.97 -0.76
N LYS A 205 -80.91 -22.30 -1.31
CA LYS A 205 -80.08 -22.78 -2.41
C LYS A 205 -78.65 -22.27 -2.23
N THR A 206 -77.68 -23.18 -2.27
CA THR A 206 -76.25 -22.84 -2.12
C THR A 206 -75.54 -23.00 -3.45
N VAL A 207 -74.72 -22.02 -3.83
CA VAL A 207 -73.66 -22.18 -4.82
C VAL A 207 -72.31 -22.15 -4.11
N VAL A 208 -71.37 -22.96 -4.60
CA VAL A 208 -70.00 -23.01 -4.08
C VAL A 208 -69.14 -22.10 -4.95
N LEU A 209 -68.38 -21.22 -4.30
CA LEU A 209 -67.42 -20.33 -4.94
C LEU A 209 -66.00 -20.73 -4.53
N GLU A 210 -65.06 -20.63 -5.46
CA GLU A 210 -63.64 -20.93 -5.26
C GLU A 210 -62.83 -19.67 -5.57
N VAL A 211 -62.27 -19.03 -4.54
CA VAL A 211 -61.40 -17.86 -4.70
C VAL A 211 -59.98 -18.38 -4.89
N VAL A 212 -59.36 -18.00 -6.00
CA VAL A 212 -58.00 -18.37 -6.38
C VAL A 212 -57.13 -17.13 -6.50
N ASP A 213 -55.82 -17.30 -6.31
CA ASP A 213 -54.82 -16.29 -6.63
C ASP A 213 -54.11 -16.71 -7.92
N ASN A 214 -54.53 -16.17 -9.07
CA ASN A 214 -53.86 -16.37 -10.35
C ASN A 214 -52.78 -15.30 -10.62
N THR A 215 -52.32 -14.56 -9.61
CA THR A 215 -51.18 -13.64 -9.78
C THR A 215 -49.94 -14.44 -10.22
N PRO A 216 -49.33 -14.12 -11.38
CA PRO A 216 -48.19 -14.88 -11.86
C PRO A 216 -47.00 -14.71 -10.92
N VAL A 217 -46.50 -15.82 -10.36
CA VAL A 217 -45.31 -15.83 -9.50
C VAL A 217 -44.12 -15.32 -10.31
N ILE A 218 -43.57 -14.18 -9.92
CA ILE A 218 -42.34 -13.64 -10.51
C ILE A 218 -41.19 -14.55 -10.10
N THR A 219 -40.61 -15.25 -11.07
CA THR A 219 -39.35 -15.98 -10.90
C THR A 219 -38.18 -15.12 -11.36
N TYR A 220 -36.98 -15.46 -10.92
CA TYR A 220 -35.75 -14.75 -11.28
C TYR A 220 -34.76 -15.72 -11.93
N THR A 221 -34.02 -15.22 -12.91
CA THR A 221 -32.85 -15.90 -13.48
C THR A 221 -31.62 -15.08 -13.12
N VAL A 222 -30.60 -15.74 -12.56
CA VAL A 222 -29.28 -15.15 -12.34
C VAL A 222 -28.35 -15.72 -13.40
N VAL A 223 -27.55 -14.86 -14.02
CA VAL A 223 -26.54 -15.24 -15.02
C VAL A 223 -25.20 -14.65 -14.61
N VAL A 224 -24.15 -15.47 -14.60
CA VAL A 224 -22.78 -15.02 -14.39
C VAL A 224 -22.22 -14.47 -15.71
N ASN A 225 -21.47 -13.38 -15.63
CA ASN A 225 -20.94 -12.67 -16.79
C ASN A 225 -19.56 -13.22 -17.19
N ASP A 226 -19.56 -14.38 -17.85
CA ASP A 226 -18.36 -15.12 -18.33
C ASP A 226 -17.42 -14.33 -19.27
N ALA A 227 -17.73 -13.07 -19.59
CA ALA A 227 -16.90 -12.17 -20.39
C ALA A 227 -15.98 -11.25 -19.55
N LEU A 228 -16.11 -11.30 -18.21
CA LEU A 228 -15.23 -10.58 -17.27
C LEU A 228 -14.09 -11.49 -16.80
N PRO A 229 -12.93 -10.93 -16.40
CA PRO A 229 -11.78 -11.71 -15.95
C PRO A 229 -12.06 -12.42 -14.62
N THR A 230 -11.73 -13.70 -14.53
CA THR A 230 -11.70 -14.48 -13.28
C THR A 230 -10.26 -14.74 -12.83
N GLU A 231 -9.32 -13.91 -13.28
CA GLU A 231 -7.88 -13.98 -13.04
C GLU A 231 -7.40 -12.53 -12.80
N PHE A 232 -6.74 -12.29 -11.67
CA PHE A 232 -6.27 -10.97 -11.24
C PHE A 232 -4.85 -11.05 -10.68
N THR A 233 -4.06 -10.00 -10.84
CA THR A 233 -2.75 -9.92 -10.18
C THR A 233 -2.89 -9.60 -8.68
N LEU A 234 -1.95 -10.12 -7.88
CA LEU A 234 -1.79 -9.79 -6.46
C LEU A 234 -1.86 -8.28 -6.20
N GLY A 235 -2.58 -7.85 -5.16
CA GLY A 235 -2.73 -6.44 -4.79
C GLY A 235 -3.74 -5.62 -5.60
N THR A 236 -4.56 -6.22 -6.48
CA THR A 236 -5.60 -5.50 -7.23
C THR A 236 -6.70 -4.96 -6.30
N THR A 237 -7.01 -3.65 -6.37
CA THR A 237 -7.98 -2.98 -5.46
C THR A 237 -9.34 -2.65 -6.07
N ASP A 238 -9.43 -2.48 -7.40
CA ASP A 238 -10.53 -1.73 -8.04
C ASP A 238 -11.52 -2.64 -8.81
N ILE A 239 -12.04 -3.69 -8.16
CA ILE A 239 -12.92 -4.69 -8.80
C ILE A 239 -14.38 -4.51 -8.33
N ASP A 240 -15.28 -4.18 -9.25
CA ASP A 240 -16.72 -4.15 -8.98
C ASP A 240 -17.39 -5.50 -9.27
N PHE A 241 -17.43 -6.35 -8.25
CA PHE A 241 -18.03 -7.68 -8.33
C PHE A 241 -19.54 -7.69 -8.65
N LYS A 242 -20.26 -6.57 -8.49
CA LYS A 242 -21.67 -6.47 -8.89
C LYS A 242 -21.86 -6.68 -10.40
N THR A 243 -20.84 -6.33 -11.20
CA THR A 243 -20.87 -6.47 -12.67
C THR A 243 -20.78 -7.92 -13.17
N TYR A 244 -20.47 -8.88 -12.29
CA TYR A 244 -20.37 -10.30 -12.60
C TYR A 244 -21.72 -11.02 -12.57
N PHE A 245 -22.76 -10.42 -12.00
CA PHE A 245 -24.08 -11.04 -11.86
C PHE A 245 -25.15 -10.22 -12.59
N ILE A 246 -25.96 -10.89 -13.41
CA ILE A 246 -27.07 -10.28 -14.13
C ILE A 246 -28.36 -10.96 -13.65
N ILE A 247 -29.17 -10.22 -12.89
CA ILE A 247 -30.47 -10.67 -12.42
C ILE A 247 -31.54 -10.23 -13.43
N VAL A 248 -32.37 -11.16 -13.91
CA VAL A 248 -33.50 -10.88 -14.79
C VAL A 248 -34.78 -11.53 -14.23
N ASP A 249 -35.85 -10.75 -14.10
CA ASP A 249 -37.16 -11.27 -13.69
C ASP A 249 -37.88 -12.02 -14.84
N SER A 250 -38.95 -12.74 -14.50
CA SER A 250 -39.76 -13.50 -15.47
C SER A 250 -40.47 -12.64 -16.53
N ASN A 251 -40.43 -11.31 -16.41
CA ASN A 251 -40.97 -10.34 -17.37
C ASN A 251 -39.89 -9.78 -18.31
N GLY A 252 -38.61 -10.10 -18.08
CA GLY A 252 -37.46 -9.58 -18.84
C GLY A 252 -36.85 -8.29 -18.27
N THR A 253 -37.19 -7.92 -17.04
CA THR A 253 -36.67 -6.74 -16.33
C THR A 253 -35.35 -7.07 -15.66
N THR A 254 -34.30 -6.31 -15.95
CA THR A 254 -33.03 -6.41 -15.20
C THR A 254 -33.16 -5.78 -13.82
N ILE A 255 -32.63 -6.44 -12.80
CA ILE A 255 -32.57 -5.93 -11.42
C ILE A 255 -31.12 -5.57 -11.09
N GLU A 256 -30.93 -4.45 -10.37
CA GLU A 256 -29.63 -3.96 -9.92
C GLU A 256 -29.08 -4.86 -8.80
N VAL A 257 -27.82 -5.27 -8.92
CA VAL A 257 -27.11 -6.03 -7.89
C VAL A 257 -26.57 -5.05 -6.84
N THR A 258 -26.87 -5.30 -5.57
CA THR A 258 -26.46 -4.45 -4.45
C THR A 258 -25.44 -5.15 -3.55
N ASP A 259 -24.70 -4.38 -2.75
CA ASP A 259 -23.59 -4.88 -1.94
C ASP A 259 -24.01 -5.91 -0.87
N ASP A 260 -25.28 -5.88 -0.44
CA ASP A 260 -25.88 -6.85 0.49
C ASP A 260 -26.25 -8.20 -0.16
N MET A 261 -26.17 -8.31 -1.49
CA MET A 261 -26.29 -9.58 -2.21
C MET A 261 -24.97 -10.36 -2.32
N LEU A 262 -23.84 -9.80 -1.89
CA LEU A 262 -22.49 -10.35 -2.09
C LEU A 262 -21.79 -10.66 -0.76
N ASP A 263 -21.45 -11.93 -0.54
CA ASP A 263 -20.50 -12.32 0.51
C ASP A 263 -19.07 -12.28 -0.04
N LEU A 264 -18.31 -11.27 0.39
CA LEU A 264 -16.89 -11.08 0.08
C LEU A 264 -15.95 -11.58 1.20
N SER A 265 -16.45 -12.30 2.21
CA SER A 265 -15.66 -12.68 3.40
C SER A 265 -14.52 -13.67 3.12
N LEU A 266 -14.49 -14.28 1.94
CA LEU A 266 -13.43 -15.17 1.45
C LEU A 266 -12.53 -14.50 0.38
N VAL A 267 -12.66 -13.20 0.14
CA VAL A 267 -11.84 -12.44 -0.82
C VAL A 267 -10.57 -11.92 -0.14
N ASP A 268 -9.40 -12.31 -0.64
CA ASP A 268 -8.11 -11.84 -0.11
C ASP A 268 -7.08 -11.55 -1.21
N PHE A 269 -7.08 -10.33 -1.74
CA PHE A 269 -6.10 -9.86 -2.73
C PHE A 269 -4.67 -9.65 -2.16
N THR A 270 -4.42 -9.94 -0.88
CA THR A 270 -3.07 -9.95 -0.31
C THR A 270 -2.35 -11.30 -0.50
N LYS A 271 -3.02 -12.33 -1.02
CA LYS A 271 -2.46 -13.67 -1.20
C LYS A 271 -2.71 -14.22 -2.59
N VAL A 272 -1.77 -15.01 -3.09
CA VAL A 272 -1.91 -15.80 -4.32
C VAL A 272 -2.74 -17.05 -4.03
N GLY A 273 -3.70 -17.37 -4.90
CA GLY A 273 -4.55 -18.55 -4.78
C GLY A 273 -5.95 -18.40 -5.38
N THR A 274 -6.77 -19.43 -5.21
CA THR A 274 -8.19 -19.42 -5.63
C THR A 274 -9.06 -18.90 -4.49
N PHE A 275 -9.93 -17.94 -4.80
CA PHE A 275 -10.90 -17.35 -3.87
C PHE A 275 -12.29 -17.41 -4.47
N SER A 276 -13.31 -17.15 -3.64
CA SER A 276 -14.70 -17.19 -4.09
C SER A 276 -15.58 -16.14 -3.44
N ILE A 277 -16.68 -15.83 -4.14
CA ILE A 277 -17.72 -14.90 -3.71
C ILE A 277 -19.05 -15.61 -3.81
N THR A 278 -19.87 -15.51 -2.75
CA THR A 278 -21.21 -16.08 -2.73
C THR A 278 -22.23 -14.98 -2.99
N PHE A 279 -22.84 -14.98 -4.17
CA PHE A 279 -24.00 -14.15 -4.49
C PHE A 279 -25.29 -14.82 -3.97
N ASN A 280 -26.17 -14.04 -3.35
CA ASN A 280 -27.43 -14.51 -2.78
C ASN A 280 -28.60 -13.58 -3.13
N PHE A 281 -29.66 -14.11 -3.76
CA PHE A 281 -30.90 -13.36 -4.05
C PHE A 281 -32.13 -14.28 -4.17
N ASN A 282 -33.16 -14.04 -3.35
CA ASN A 282 -34.45 -14.77 -3.38
C ASN A 282 -34.31 -16.31 -3.50
N ASP A 283 -33.62 -16.91 -2.53
CA ASP A 283 -33.28 -18.34 -2.44
C ASP A 283 -32.41 -18.89 -3.60
N ILE A 284 -31.88 -18.03 -4.47
CA ILE A 284 -30.86 -18.37 -5.48
C ILE A 284 -29.48 -18.03 -4.93
N GLU A 285 -28.63 -19.05 -4.79
CA GLU A 285 -27.21 -18.95 -4.46
C GLU A 285 -26.37 -19.17 -5.73
N HIS A 286 -25.34 -18.33 -5.94
CA HIS A 286 -24.32 -18.55 -6.96
C HIS A 286 -22.92 -18.31 -6.37
N ILE A 287 -22.00 -19.23 -6.62
CA ILE A 287 -20.59 -19.07 -6.27
C ILE A 287 -19.83 -18.66 -7.53
N LEU A 288 -19.10 -17.54 -7.45
CA LEU A 288 -18.08 -17.14 -8.43
C LEU A 288 -16.71 -17.49 -7.85
N GLU A 289 -15.96 -18.36 -8.52
CA GLU A 289 -14.55 -18.63 -8.21
C GLU A 289 -13.66 -17.77 -9.10
N PHE A 290 -12.54 -17.27 -8.56
CA PHE A 290 -11.52 -16.54 -9.30
C PHE A 290 -10.11 -16.82 -8.73
N GLU A 291 -9.09 -16.55 -9.52
CA GLU A 291 -7.68 -16.76 -9.15
C GLU A 291 -6.96 -15.41 -8.97
N VAL A 292 -6.20 -15.28 -7.90
CA VAL A 292 -5.19 -14.22 -7.72
C VAL A 292 -3.84 -14.83 -8.04
N ILE A 293 -3.23 -14.37 -9.13
CA ILE A 293 -1.95 -14.85 -9.64
C ILE A 293 -0.77 -13.98 -9.17
N PRO A 294 0.46 -14.54 -9.13
CA PRO A 294 1.68 -13.74 -8.98
C PRO A 294 1.81 -12.65 -10.05
N PRO A 295 2.41 -11.49 -9.73
CA PRO A 295 2.91 -10.57 -10.74
C PRO A 295 4.26 -11.06 -11.32
N ASP A 296 4.65 -10.54 -12.48
CA ASP A 296 6.00 -10.77 -13.04
C ASP A 296 7.12 -10.15 -12.16
N PHE A 297 6.81 -9.07 -11.44
CA PHE A 297 7.68 -8.38 -10.50
C PHE A 297 6.85 -7.57 -9.49
N MET A 298 7.33 -7.44 -8.26
CA MET A 298 6.80 -6.48 -7.29
C MET A 298 7.93 -5.67 -6.62
N TYR A 299 7.67 -4.38 -6.41
CA TYR A 299 8.55 -3.45 -5.73
C TYR A 299 7.87 -2.91 -4.47
N ALA A 300 8.66 -2.66 -3.43
CA ALA A 300 8.21 -2.04 -2.20
C ALA A 300 7.75 -0.59 -2.47
N SER A 301 6.72 -0.13 -1.77
CA SER A 301 6.21 1.23 -1.93
C SER A 301 7.10 2.31 -1.29
N ASP A 302 7.91 1.95 -0.29
CA ASP A 302 8.96 2.77 0.33
C ASP A 302 9.94 1.86 1.12
N LEU A 303 10.91 2.46 1.81
CA LEU A 303 11.76 1.75 2.79
C LEU A 303 10.95 1.20 3.96
N PHE A 304 11.30 0.01 4.47
CA PHE A 304 10.68 -0.60 5.65
C PHE A 304 11.66 -1.38 6.53
N ILE A 305 11.29 -1.61 7.80
CA ILE A 305 12.07 -2.39 8.75
C ILE A 305 11.93 -3.88 8.42
N SER A 306 13.01 -4.49 7.91
CA SER A 306 13.09 -5.89 7.50
C SER A 306 13.42 -6.83 8.67
N GLU A 307 14.21 -6.38 9.65
CA GLU A 307 14.60 -7.17 10.82
C GLU A 307 14.66 -6.31 12.09
N TYR A 308 14.27 -6.90 13.22
CA TYR A 308 14.42 -6.33 14.55
C TYR A 308 15.00 -7.40 15.47
N SER A 309 15.98 -7.05 16.31
CA SER A 309 16.53 -7.96 17.33
C SER A 309 16.77 -7.25 18.65
N GLU A 310 16.21 -7.80 19.74
CA GLU A 310 16.61 -7.40 21.09
C GLU A 310 17.86 -8.15 21.57
N GLY A 311 17.95 -9.46 21.28
CA GLY A 311 19.05 -10.33 21.73
C GLY A 311 19.35 -10.20 23.24
N SER A 312 20.60 -10.47 23.66
CA SER A 312 21.02 -10.25 25.04
C SER A 312 21.75 -8.91 25.26
N ASN A 313 21.37 -8.21 26.32
CA ASN A 313 22.01 -6.99 26.87
C ASN A 313 22.12 -5.81 25.88
N TYR A 314 23.08 -5.89 24.96
CA TYR A 314 23.43 -4.87 23.97
C TYR A 314 23.47 -5.44 22.54
N ASN A 315 23.11 -6.71 22.33
CA ASN A 315 23.06 -7.33 21.00
C ASN A 315 21.81 -6.92 20.23
N LYS A 316 21.63 -5.60 20.11
CA LYS A 316 20.44 -4.92 19.61
C LYS A 316 20.72 -4.26 18.27
N TYR A 317 19.78 -4.40 17.35
CA TYR A 317 19.76 -3.71 16.05
C TYR A 317 18.36 -3.71 15.43
N ILE A 318 18.17 -2.83 14.46
CA ILE A 318 17.17 -3.00 13.41
C ILE A 318 17.86 -2.97 12.04
N GLU A 319 17.23 -3.58 11.07
CA GLU A 319 17.58 -3.51 9.65
C GLU A 319 16.44 -2.83 8.88
N ILE A 320 16.80 -1.96 7.94
CA ILE A 320 15.87 -1.31 7.00
C ILE A 320 16.22 -1.79 5.59
N PHE A 321 15.26 -2.33 4.85
CA PHE A 321 15.43 -2.80 3.47
C PHE A 321 14.91 -1.79 2.44
N ASN A 322 15.55 -1.78 1.27
CA ASN A 322 15.09 -1.07 0.09
C ASN A 322 14.73 -2.05 -1.04
N GLY A 323 13.45 -2.33 -1.23
CA GLY A 323 12.95 -3.13 -2.36
C GLY A 323 12.28 -2.30 -3.45
N THR A 324 12.57 -1.00 -3.56
CA THR A 324 11.73 -0.05 -4.32
C THR A 324 12.01 0.02 -5.83
N GLY A 325 12.91 -0.82 -6.35
CA GLY A 325 13.37 -0.81 -7.73
C GLY A 325 14.40 0.27 -8.05
N LYS A 326 14.86 1.01 -7.02
CA LYS A 326 15.65 2.25 -7.13
C LYS A 326 16.52 2.48 -5.90
N HIS A 327 17.62 3.20 -6.08
CA HIS A 327 18.38 3.74 -4.95
C HIS A 327 17.58 4.86 -4.25
N ILE A 328 17.72 4.98 -2.92
CA ILE A 328 17.03 5.98 -2.11
C ILE A 328 18.03 6.82 -1.31
N ASN A 329 17.88 8.14 -1.39
CA ASN A 329 18.60 9.08 -0.52
C ASN A 329 17.98 9.08 0.88
N LEU A 330 18.77 8.68 1.88
CA LEU A 330 18.34 8.52 3.26
C LEU A 330 18.10 9.85 4.00
N SER A 331 18.46 11.02 3.44
CA SER A 331 18.35 12.30 4.14
C SER A 331 16.93 12.77 4.46
N GLU A 332 15.90 12.17 3.84
CA GLU A 332 14.48 12.41 4.17
C GLU A 332 13.98 11.54 5.34
N TYR A 333 14.78 10.56 5.79
CA TYR A 333 14.34 9.51 6.69
C TYR A 333 14.91 9.65 8.10
N SER A 334 14.16 9.18 9.09
CA SER A 334 14.63 9.10 10.48
C SER A 334 14.02 7.91 11.22
N VAL A 335 14.78 7.34 12.15
CA VAL A 335 14.29 6.31 13.08
C VAL A 335 14.06 6.95 14.45
N LYS A 336 12.92 6.68 15.08
CA LYS A 336 12.52 7.27 16.36
C LYS A 336 12.09 6.18 17.35
N LEU A 337 12.56 6.28 18.60
CA LEU A 337 12.31 5.31 19.69
C LEU A 337 11.37 5.92 20.74
N PHE A 338 10.30 5.20 21.08
CA PHE A 338 9.23 5.67 21.98
C PHE A 338 9.14 4.80 23.24
N ASN A 339 10.06 5.00 24.18
CA ASN A 339 10.16 4.10 25.34
C ASN A 339 8.83 3.93 26.10
N ASN A 340 8.41 2.67 26.27
CA ASN A 340 7.19 2.22 26.92
C ASN A 340 5.91 2.85 26.30
N GLY A 341 5.88 3.09 24.99
CA GLY A 341 4.74 3.71 24.30
C GLY A 341 4.52 5.17 24.70
N ALA A 342 5.60 5.93 24.90
CA ALA A 342 5.51 7.36 25.18
C ALA A 342 5.11 8.16 23.93
N SER A 343 4.29 9.20 24.08
CA SER A 343 3.82 10.05 22.96
C SER A 343 4.89 11.03 22.41
N THR A 344 6.13 10.93 22.86
CA THR A 344 7.28 11.71 22.37
C THR A 344 8.50 10.79 22.31
N PRO A 345 9.32 10.84 21.23
CA PRO A 345 10.47 9.95 21.12
C PRO A 345 11.53 10.31 22.17
N GLN A 346 12.14 9.31 22.78
CA GLN A 346 13.28 9.47 23.68
C GLN A 346 14.58 9.70 22.90
N TYR A 347 14.71 8.99 21.77
CA TYR A 347 15.83 9.13 20.84
C TYR A 347 15.32 9.18 19.40
N GLU A 348 16.01 9.93 18.59
CA GLU A 348 15.76 10.12 17.16
C GLU A 348 17.09 10.08 16.41
N PHE A 349 17.10 9.48 15.24
CA PHE A 349 18.26 9.33 14.37
C PHE A 349 17.87 9.70 12.94
N ALA A 350 18.30 10.87 12.48
CA ALA A 350 18.23 11.22 11.07
C ALA A 350 19.22 10.35 10.28
N LEU A 351 18.74 9.71 9.21
CA LEU A 351 19.56 8.86 8.36
C LEU A 351 20.29 9.73 7.31
N SER A 352 21.34 9.17 6.70
CA SER A 352 22.11 9.88 5.67
C SER A 352 22.90 8.91 4.79
N GLY A 353 23.20 9.34 3.56
CA GLY A 353 23.78 8.51 2.51
C GLY A 353 22.74 8.11 1.46
N VAL A 354 23.11 7.20 0.58
CA VAL A 354 22.19 6.48 -0.32
C VAL A 354 22.18 5.02 0.10
N LEU A 355 21.00 4.39 0.02
CA LEU A 355 20.81 2.95 0.11
C LEU A 355 20.39 2.46 -1.28
N ASN A 356 21.11 1.51 -1.88
CA ASN A 356 20.80 1.07 -3.24
C ASN A 356 19.62 0.09 -3.24
N ASP A 357 19.12 -0.27 -4.42
CA ASP A 357 18.04 -1.24 -4.54
C ASP A 357 18.51 -2.63 -4.13
N GLY A 358 17.67 -3.37 -3.40
CA GLY A 358 18.00 -4.66 -2.80
C GLY A 358 18.96 -4.60 -1.59
N GLU A 359 19.44 -3.43 -1.20
CA GLU A 359 20.33 -3.28 -0.04
C GLU A 359 19.58 -3.06 1.28
N THR A 360 20.32 -3.29 2.38
CA THR A 360 19.85 -3.13 3.75
C THR A 360 20.74 -2.17 4.55
N TYR A 361 20.14 -1.34 5.40
CA TYR A 361 20.82 -0.42 6.32
C TYR A 361 20.62 -0.86 7.77
N ILE A 362 21.69 -1.28 8.44
CA ILE A 362 21.66 -1.83 9.80
C ILE A 362 22.08 -0.78 10.83
N ILE A 363 21.15 -0.46 11.73
CA ILE A 363 21.38 0.47 12.85
C ILE A 363 21.51 -0.37 14.11
N TYR A 364 22.65 -0.27 14.80
CA TYR A 364 23.01 -1.17 15.90
C TYR A 364 23.46 -0.45 17.17
N ASN A 365 23.50 -1.18 18.28
CA ASN A 365 24.01 -0.67 19.55
C ASN A 365 25.55 -0.74 19.62
N GLY A 366 26.22 0.38 19.94
CA GLY A 366 27.68 0.46 20.02
C GLY A 366 28.36 -0.52 21.00
N ALA A 367 27.62 -1.16 21.91
CA ALA A 367 28.12 -2.20 22.82
C ALA A 367 27.85 -3.65 22.35
N ALA A 368 27.22 -3.85 21.18
CA ALA A 368 26.90 -5.17 20.60
C ALA A 368 28.13 -6.06 20.34
N ASN A 369 27.87 -7.34 20.09
CA ASN A 369 28.85 -8.34 19.67
C ASN A 369 29.51 -8.03 18.31
N THR A 370 30.57 -8.75 17.96
CA THR A 370 31.35 -8.54 16.73
C THR A 370 30.61 -8.92 15.45
N THR A 371 29.63 -9.83 15.49
CA THR A 371 28.85 -10.21 14.31
C THR A 371 27.99 -9.04 13.87
N ILE A 372 27.18 -8.50 14.80
CA ILE A 372 26.35 -7.31 14.56
C ILE A 372 27.22 -6.12 14.13
N LYS A 373 28.36 -5.90 14.79
CA LYS A 373 29.27 -4.78 14.47
C LYS A 373 29.94 -4.87 13.11
N ASN A 374 30.24 -6.06 12.62
CA ASN A 374 30.85 -6.25 11.31
C ASN A 374 29.82 -6.09 10.17
N SER A 375 28.53 -6.29 10.45
CA SER A 375 27.43 -6.06 9.51
C SER A 375 26.76 -4.68 9.66
N GLY A 376 27.10 -3.93 10.71
CA GLY A 376 26.36 -2.72 11.10
C GLY A 376 26.87 -1.43 10.46
N ASP A 377 25.96 -0.69 9.82
CA ASP A 377 26.28 0.52 9.06
C ASP A 377 26.29 1.78 9.94
N ALA A 378 25.44 1.84 10.97
CA ALA A 378 25.39 2.97 11.92
C ALA A 378 25.21 2.53 13.39
N SER A 379 26.11 2.97 14.28
CA SER A 379 25.97 2.79 15.73
C SER A 379 25.24 3.97 16.36
N HIS A 380 24.01 3.79 16.88
CA HIS A 380 23.25 4.90 17.47
C HIS A 380 22.42 4.55 18.73
N GLN A 381 22.13 5.56 19.57
CA GLN A 381 21.38 5.39 20.82
C GLN A 381 19.90 5.04 20.63
N VAL A 382 19.34 5.25 19.44
CA VAL A 382 17.96 4.82 19.09
C VAL A 382 17.75 3.31 19.23
N ILE A 383 18.85 2.54 19.25
CA ILE A 383 18.90 1.09 19.47
C ILE A 383 19.06 0.74 20.97
N SER A 384 18.47 1.58 21.83
CA SER A 384 18.38 1.35 23.28
C SER A 384 16.98 0.90 23.71
N PHE A 385 16.22 0.33 22.78
CA PHE A 385 14.91 -0.26 23.02
C PHE A 385 15.00 -1.52 23.89
N ASN A 386 13.86 -1.92 24.45
CA ASN A 386 13.57 -3.28 24.86
C ASN A 386 12.32 -3.80 24.13
N GLY A 387 11.91 -5.06 24.37
CA GLY A 387 10.73 -5.64 23.74
C GLY A 387 9.42 -4.84 23.86
N ASN A 388 9.25 -3.98 24.88
CA ASN A 388 8.05 -3.18 25.11
C ASN A 388 8.16 -1.69 24.71
N ASP A 389 9.23 -1.31 24.00
CA ASP A 389 9.43 0.04 23.44
C ASP A 389 9.19 0.04 21.91
N PRO A 390 8.16 0.74 21.38
CA PRO A 390 8.00 0.91 19.94
C PRO A 390 9.16 1.65 19.27
N ILE A 391 9.62 1.14 18.13
CA ILE A 391 10.63 1.78 17.27
C ILE A 391 10.09 1.91 15.85
N ALA A 392 10.24 3.10 15.27
CA ALA A 392 9.51 3.47 14.06
C ALA A 392 10.38 4.22 13.03
N LEU A 393 10.08 3.98 11.76
CA LEU A 393 10.69 4.65 10.61
C LEU A 393 9.77 5.77 10.10
N TYR A 394 10.34 6.95 9.93
CA TYR A 394 9.68 8.16 9.45
C TYR A 394 10.32 8.64 8.16
N LYS A 395 9.52 9.26 7.28
CA LYS A 395 9.95 9.96 6.07
C LYS A 395 9.31 11.35 6.05
N ASN A 396 10.11 12.41 5.98
CA ASN A 396 9.65 13.81 6.06
C ASN A 396 8.70 14.08 7.25
N ASP A 397 9.05 13.55 8.43
CA ASP A 397 8.24 13.55 9.67
C ASP A 397 6.87 12.85 9.61
N VAL A 398 6.55 12.13 8.53
CA VAL A 398 5.42 11.20 8.45
C VAL A 398 5.87 9.81 8.88
N LEU A 399 5.12 9.15 9.78
CA LEU A 399 5.32 7.75 10.15
C LEU A 399 5.02 6.86 8.94
N ILE A 400 5.96 6.03 8.52
CA ILE A 400 5.75 5.06 7.43
C ILE A 400 5.70 3.62 7.94
N ASP A 401 6.54 3.23 8.90
CA ASP A 401 6.66 1.84 9.37
C ASP A 401 6.96 1.75 10.87
N VAL A 402 6.52 0.68 11.54
CA VAL A 402 6.69 0.52 12.99
C VAL A 402 6.85 -0.92 13.47
N VAL A 403 7.75 -1.11 14.44
CA VAL A 403 7.76 -2.28 15.34
C VAL A 403 7.14 -1.89 16.68
N GLY A 404 6.03 -2.55 17.04
CA GLY A 404 5.29 -2.30 18.28
C GLY A 404 4.17 -1.25 18.19
N ILE A 405 3.31 -1.20 19.22
CA ILE A 405 2.11 -0.34 19.22
C ILE A 405 2.37 0.98 19.95
N MET A 406 2.41 2.08 19.18
CA MET A 406 2.73 3.45 19.64
C MET A 406 1.91 3.91 20.86
N ASP A 407 0.57 3.84 20.79
CA ASP A 407 -0.34 4.40 21.80
C ASP A 407 -0.80 3.38 22.86
N THR A 408 -0.29 2.14 22.84
CA THR A 408 -0.71 1.08 23.77
C THR A 408 0.50 0.37 24.40
N PRO A 409 0.96 0.85 25.57
CA PRO A 409 2.07 0.25 26.30
C PRO A 409 1.79 -1.19 26.76
N VAL A 410 2.74 -2.10 26.52
CA VAL A 410 2.73 -3.49 27.00
C VAL A 410 3.78 -3.70 28.10
N SER A 411 3.71 -4.81 28.84
CA SER A 411 4.61 -5.05 30.00
C SER A 411 5.94 -5.70 29.66
N ASP A 412 6.00 -6.46 28.57
CA ASP A 412 7.11 -7.36 28.25
C ASP A 412 7.49 -7.28 26.77
N GLY A 413 6.53 -7.47 25.86
CA GLY A 413 6.70 -7.19 24.44
C GLY A 413 5.42 -7.33 23.64
N TYR A 414 5.54 -7.15 22.33
CA TYR A 414 4.46 -7.30 21.36
C TYR A 414 4.49 -8.71 20.78
N ASN A 415 3.33 -9.27 20.44
CA ASN A 415 3.29 -10.59 19.79
C ASN A 415 3.58 -10.44 18.29
N ALA A 416 4.17 -11.47 17.70
CA ALA A 416 4.52 -11.52 16.28
C ALA A 416 4.55 -12.98 15.81
N GLY A 417 4.09 -13.27 14.59
CA GLY A 417 4.13 -14.63 14.00
C GLY A 417 3.45 -15.71 14.86
N GLY A 418 2.41 -15.35 15.62
CA GLY A 418 1.73 -16.24 16.57
C GLY A 418 2.48 -16.51 17.90
N VAL A 419 3.62 -15.85 18.15
CA VAL A 419 4.41 -15.98 19.38
C VAL A 419 4.14 -14.81 20.34
N VAL A 420 3.78 -15.12 21.58
CA VAL A 420 3.46 -14.12 22.62
C VAL A 420 4.73 -13.42 23.12
N ASN A 421 4.70 -12.09 23.23
CA ASN A 421 5.85 -11.23 23.55
C ASN A 421 7.08 -11.45 22.62
N ALA A 422 6.87 -11.76 21.34
CA ALA A 422 7.93 -12.04 20.37
C ALA A 422 9.05 -10.99 20.31
N THR A 423 8.75 -9.69 20.40
CA THR A 423 9.77 -8.62 20.36
C THR A 423 10.73 -8.61 21.56
N LYS A 424 10.47 -9.40 22.60
CA LYS A 424 11.31 -9.51 23.79
C LYS A 424 12.38 -10.59 23.60
N ASP A 425 13.65 -10.22 23.82
CA ASP A 425 14.84 -11.09 23.74
C ASP A 425 15.10 -11.82 22.38
N ASN A 426 14.18 -11.80 21.39
CA ASN A 426 14.33 -12.50 20.09
C ASN A 426 14.77 -11.59 18.93
N THR A 427 15.22 -12.22 17.84
CA THR A 427 15.19 -11.69 16.48
C THR A 427 13.86 -12.04 15.80
N ILE A 428 13.25 -11.06 15.13
CA ILE A 428 12.09 -11.21 14.24
C ILE A 428 12.39 -10.58 12.87
N VAL A 429 11.96 -11.23 11.79
CA VAL A 429 12.07 -10.71 10.41
C VAL A 429 10.70 -10.46 9.83
N ARG A 430 10.57 -9.44 8.99
CA ARG A 430 9.40 -9.28 8.12
C ARG A 430 9.37 -10.47 7.16
N LYS A 431 8.19 -11.00 6.87
CA LYS A 431 8.02 -12.05 5.87
C LYS A 431 8.21 -11.51 4.46
N SER A 432 8.49 -12.41 3.51
CA SER A 432 8.65 -12.06 2.10
C SER A 432 7.34 -11.69 1.41
N ASP A 433 6.18 -12.09 1.94
CA ASP A 433 4.84 -11.71 1.47
C ASP A 433 4.39 -10.30 1.93
N VAL A 434 5.31 -9.46 2.41
CA VAL A 434 5.04 -8.07 2.85
C VAL A 434 5.77 -7.06 1.98
N PHE A 435 5.01 -6.41 1.10
CA PHE A 435 5.54 -5.62 -0.02
C PHE A 435 5.72 -4.12 0.30
N GLY A 436 6.17 -3.79 1.51
CA GLY A 436 6.41 -2.40 1.91
C GLY A 436 6.18 -2.08 3.40
N PRO A 437 6.29 -0.79 3.77
CA PRO A 437 6.15 -0.32 5.14
C PRO A 437 4.69 -0.37 5.66
N ASN A 438 4.52 -0.64 6.95
CA ASN A 438 3.22 -0.52 7.63
C ASN A 438 3.30 0.35 8.89
N ALA A 439 2.63 1.50 8.85
CA ALA A 439 2.53 2.44 9.96
C ALA A 439 1.68 1.93 11.14
N THR A 440 1.07 0.74 11.01
CA THR A 440 0.32 0.04 12.06
C THR A 440 0.97 -1.31 12.34
N TRP A 441 1.17 -1.64 13.62
CA TRP A 441 1.72 -2.94 14.02
C TRP A 441 0.77 -4.10 13.68
N THR A 442 1.17 -4.94 12.73
CA THR A 442 0.43 -6.14 12.30
C THR A 442 1.22 -7.39 12.69
N GLU A 443 0.73 -8.14 13.68
CA GLU A 443 1.47 -9.29 14.26
C GLU A 443 1.79 -10.39 13.22
N ASP A 444 0.95 -10.54 12.21
CA ASP A 444 1.07 -11.58 11.16
C ASP A 444 2.07 -11.23 10.03
N GLU A 445 2.63 -10.02 9.98
CA GLU A 445 3.65 -9.65 8.98
C GLU A 445 5.05 -10.22 9.26
N TRP A 446 5.21 -10.87 10.42
CA TRP A 446 6.52 -11.20 10.98
C TRP A 446 6.71 -12.70 11.19
N LEU A 447 7.96 -13.14 11.04
CA LEU A 447 8.46 -14.48 11.39
C LEU A 447 9.44 -14.36 12.56
N VAL A 448 9.24 -15.18 13.59
CA VAL A 448 10.09 -15.19 14.78
C VAL A 448 11.21 -16.21 14.62
N LEU A 449 12.45 -15.73 14.50
CA LEU A 449 13.63 -16.60 14.39
C LEU A 449 14.10 -17.09 15.77
N GLY A 450 13.92 -16.26 16.80
CA GLY A 450 14.24 -16.59 18.20
C GLY A 450 15.48 -15.85 18.74
N PHE A 451 15.91 -16.25 19.93
CA PHE A 451 17.00 -15.61 20.68
C PHE A 451 18.35 -15.63 19.94
N GLU A 452 18.93 -14.43 19.71
CA GLU A 452 20.27 -14.22 19.12
C GLU A 452 20.52 -14.95 17.78
N VAL A 453 19.49 -15.03 16.92
CA VAL A 453 19.65 -15.49 15.54
C VAL A 453 20.07 -14.31 14.66
N TYR A 454 21.16 -14.48 13.90
CA TYR A 454 21.78 -13.45 13.06
C TYR A 454 22.02 -13.94 11.62
N THR A 455 21.28 -14.96 11.16
CA THR A 455 21.51 -15.63 9.86
C THR A 455 21.15 -14.75 8.66
N ASN A 456 20.36 -13.71 8.88
CA ASN A 456 19.74 -12.87 7.87
C ASN A 456 20.28 -11.43 7.89
N LEU A 457 21.31 -11.12 8.70
CA LEU A 457 21.97 -9.80 8.68
C LEU A 457 22.52 -9.49 7.28
N LYS A 458 22.07 -8.38 6.70
CA LYS A 458 22.30 -7.98 5.30
C LYS A 458 21.63 -8.92 4.27
N LEU A 459 20.49 -9.50 4.61
CA LEU A 459 19.70 -10.35 3.72
C LEU A 459 18.21 -10.31 4.07
N HIS A 460 17.45 -9.53 3.30
CA HIS A 460 16.00 -9.62 3.25
C HIS A 460 15.55 -10.18 1.89
N GLU A 461 14.60 -11.12 1.91
CA GLU A 461 13.96 -11.69 0.72
C GLU A 461 12.50 -11.20 0.68
N MET A 462 12.06 -10.71 -0.48
CA MET A 462 10.68 -10.28 -0.74
C MET A 462 10.14 -11.08 -1.94
N ASP A 463 8.92 -11.60 -1.84
CA ASP A 463 8.33 -12.44 -2.89
C ASP A 463 8.12 -11.60 -4.16
N TYR A 464 8.38 -12.19 -5.32
CA TYR A 464 8.31 -11.53 -6.63
C TYR A 464 9.24 -10.32 -6.80
N TYR A 465 10.13 -10.04 -5.83
CA TYR A 465 11.18 -9.05 -5.98
C TYR A 465 12.38 -9.66 -6.70
N HIS A 466 12.81 -8.99 -7.77
CA HIS A 466 14.05 -9.28 -8.47
C HIS A 466 14.83 -7.98 -8.62
N LEU A 467 16.11 -8.00 -8.22
CA LEU A 467 17.06 -6.98 -8.65
C LEU A 467 17.01 -6.87 -10.18
N PRO A 468 17.07 -5.66 -10.77
CA PRO A 468 17.14 -5.49 -12.21
C PRO A 468 18.25 -6.37 -12.82
N GLU A 469 17.95 -7.15 -13.86
CA GLU A 469 18.96 -8.00 -14.49
C GLU A 469 20.16 -7.16 -14.93
N GLU A 470 21.36 -7.55 -14.50
CA GLU A 470 22.61 -6.86 -14.83
C GLU A 470 22.79 -6.84 -16.35
N ILE A 471 22.55 -5.68 -16.97
CA ILE A 471 22.51 -5.56 -18.43
C ILE A 471 23.88 -5.88 -19.00
N ALA A 472 24.00 -7.05 -19.65
CA ALA A 472 25.25 -7.58 -20.16
C ALA A 472 25.94 -6.61 -21.13
N ARG A 473 26.95 -5.90 -20.63
CA ARG A 473 27.66 -4.82 -21.33
C ARG A 473 28.40 -5.37 -22.53
N ILE A 474 28.09 -4.83 -23.72
CA ILE A 474 28.81 -5.13 -24.95
C ILE A 474 30.15 -4.36 -24.90
N PRO A 475 31.32 -5.02 -24.97
CA PRO A 475 32.60 -4.31 -24.86
C PRO A 475 32.80 -3.31 -26.00
N ASP A 476 32.82 -2.02 -25.65
CA ASP A 476 33.12 -0.90 -26.53
C ASP A 476 33.85 0.21 -25.75
N LEU A 477 34.12 1.36 -26.38
CA LEU A 477 34.60 2.55 -25.66
C LEU A 477 33.53 3.05 -24.67
N TYR A 478 33.96 3.59 -23.52
CA TYR A 478 33.07 4.16 -22.50
C TYR A 478 33.63 5.44 -21.88
N ILE A 479 32.74 6.28 -21.35
CA ILE A 479 33.06 7.49 -20.59
C ILE A 479 33.65 7.06 -19.24
N SER A 480 34.91 7.39 -19.00
CA SER A 480 35.67 7.01 -17.81
C SER A 480 35.68 8.09 -16.72
N GLU A 481 35.54 9.36 -17.09
CA GLU A 481 35.62 10.49 -16.17
C GLU A 481 34.76 11.68 -16.66
N TYR A 482 34.22 12.43 -15.71
CA TYR A 482 33.49 13.67 -15.89
C TYR A 482 34.01 14.71 -14.88
N PHE A 483 34.20 15.96 -15.33
CA PHE A 483 34.69 17.05 -14.48
C PHE A 483 33.87 18.33 -14.68
N GLU A 484 33.24 18.83 -13.61
CA GLU A 484 32.83 20.23 -13.50
C GLU A 484 33.67 20.92 -12.41
N GLY A 485 34.43 21.96 -12.79
CA GLY A 485 35.26 22.72 -11.86
C GLY A 485 34.57 23.90 -11.20
N ASP A 486 35.10 24.32 -10.04
CA ASP A 486 34.66 25.45 -9.22
C ASP A 486 35.85 26.37 -8.84
N GLY A 487 35.55 27.58 -8.36
CA GLY A 487 36.53 28.55 -7.91
C GLY A 487 37.48 28.97 -9.03
N ILE A 488 38.75 28.55 -8.96
CA ILE A 488 39.73 28.79 -10.04
C ILE A 488 39.45 27.95 -11.29
N TYR A 489 38.76 26.81 -11.14
CA TYR A 489 38.37 25.91 -12.23
C TYR A 489 36.94 26.17 -12.74
N ALA A 490 36.25 27.25 -12.33
CA ALA A 490 34.85 27.54 -12.69
C ALA A 490 34.55 27.69 -14.21
N THR A 491 35.58 27.74 -15.05
CA THR A 491 35.49 27.73 -16.54
C THR A 491 36.02 26.44 -17.17
N SER A 492 36.42 25.47 -16.34
CA SER A 492 37.09 24.23 -16.72
C SER A 492 36.17 23.04 -16.59
N LYS A 493 36.04 22.31 -17.71
CA LYS A 493 35.15 21.17 -17.87
C LYS A 493 35.77 20.19 -18.84
N TYR A 494 35.69 18.90 -18.53
CA TYR A 494 36.04 17.84 -19.48
C TYR A 494 35.24 16.57 -19.24
N ILE A 495 35.21 15.74 -20.27
CA ILE A 495 34.90 14.31 -20.18
C ILE A 495 36.08 13.52 -20.73
N GLU A 496 36.23 12.31 -20.23
CA GLU A 496 37.23 11.34 -20.69
C GLU A 496 36.54 10.09 -21.24
N ILE A 497 37.07 9.53 -22.34
CA ILE A 497 36.63 8.26 -22.93
C ILE A 497 37.80 7.28 -22.92
N TYR A 498 37.62 6.08 -22.37
CA TYR A 498 38.67 5.07 -22.23
C TYR A 498 38.51 3.88 -23.19
N ASN A 499 39.64 3.23 -23.52
CA ASN A 499 39.70 2.02 -24.35
C ASN A 499 40.19 0.79 -23.57
N SER A 500 39.23 0.01 -23.05
CA SER A 500 39.48 -1.28 -22.37
C SER A 500 39.77 -2.46 -23.32
N LEU A 501 39.56 -2.33 -24.63
CA LEU A 501 39.24 -3.46 -25.53
C LEU A 501 40.39 -4.42 -25.90
N GLY A 502 41.62 -4.14 -25.46
CA GLY A 502 42.81 -4.93 -25.82
C GLY A 502 43.41 -4.59 -27.19
N TYR A 503 42.83 -3.63 -27.94
CA TYR A 503 43.31 -3.19 -29.25
C TYR A 503 42.99 -1.71 -29.52
N ASP A 504 43.66 -1.13 -30.51
CA ASP A 504 43.51 0.29 -30.89
C ASP A 504 42.23 0.53 -31.71
N VAL A 505 41.49 1.60 -31.40
CA VAL A 505 40.18 1.92 -31.99
C VAL A 505 40.25 3.18 -32.86
N ASP A 506 39.70 3.12 -34.08
CA ASP A 506 39.42 4.31 -34.89
C ASP A 506 38.16 5.01 -34.39
N LEU A 507 38.29 6.30 -34.05
CA LEU A 507 37.23 7.11 -33.49
C LEU A 507 36.24 7.65 -34.55
N SER A 508 36.47 7.40 -35.84
CA SER A 508 35.69 7.99 -36.95
C SER A 508 34.18 7.73 -36.93
N ASN A 509 33.72 6.63 -36.31
CA ASN A 509 32.28 6.31 -36.15
C ASN A 509 31.67 6.82 -34.83
N TYR A 510 32.48 7.43 -33.94
CA TYR A 510 32.09 7.85 -32.60
C TYR A 510 31.84 9.37 -32.53
N ARG A 511 30.91 9.77 -31.67
CA ARG A 511 30.66 11.17 -31.32
C ARG A 511 30.14 11.30 -29.89
N VAL A 512 30.30 12.48 -29.30
CA VAL A 512 29.62 12.84 -28.05
C VAL A 512 28.46 13.79 -28.35
N GLU A 513 27.36 13.65 -27.63
CA GLU A 513 26.22 14.58 -27.65
C GLU A 513 25.94 15.11 -26.23
N LEU A 514 25.67 16.41 -26.12
CA LEU A 514 25.31 17.10 -24.87
C LEU A 514 23.83 17.47 -24.89
N TYR A 515 23.08 17.01 -23.90
CA TYR A 515 21.65 17.26 -23.68
C TYR A 515 21.48 18.18 -22.47
N SER A 516 21.55 19.49 -22.70
CA SER A 516 21.48 20.46 -21.61
C SER A 516 20.06 20.70 -21.08
N ASN A 517 19.93 20.96 -19.77
CA ASN A 517 18.69 21.35 -19.09
C ASN A 517 17.46 20.47 -19.41
N GLY A 518 17.62 19.13 -19.39
CA GLY A 518 16.52 18.20 -19.66
C GLY A 518 16.00 18.20 -21.10
N SER A 519 16.84 18.62 -22.06
CA SER A 519 16.52 18.47 -23.47
C SER A 519 16.43 17.00 -23.88
N LEU A 520 15.43 16.66 -24.71
CA LEU A 520 15.33 15.36 -25.40
C LEU A 520 16.14 15.31 -26.72
N THR A 521 16.79 16.41 -27.10
CA THR A 521 17.62 16.51 -28.32
C THR A 521 19.00 17.11 -28.02
N PRO A 522 20.08 16.68 -28.71
CA PRO A 522 21.40 17.26 -28.55
C PRO A 522 21.40 18.80 -28.72
N THR A 523 21.99 19.47 -27.74
CA THR A 523 22.32 20.91 -27.76
C THR A 523 23.64 21.14 -28.50
N TYR A 524 24.62 20.24 -28.29
CA TYR A 524 25.86 20.17 -29.05
C TYR A 524 26.17 18.72 -29.43
N THR A 525 26.85 18.54 -30.56
CA THR A 525 27.30 17.24 -31.08
C THR A 525 28.72 17.36 -31.60
N GLN A 526 29.62 16.49 -31.13
CA GLN A 526 31.03 16.50 -31.48
C GLN A 526 31.48 15.13 -31.99
N ASN A 527 31.67 15.01 -33.31
CA ASN A 527 32.30 13.83 -33.91
C ASN A 527 33.76 13.72 -33.46
N LEU A 528 34.21 12.49 -33.17
CA LEU A 528 35.57 12.20 -32.77
C LEU A 528 36.43 11.82 -33.99
N THR A 529 37.75 11.96 -33.85
CA THR A 529 38.68 11.63 -34.93
C THR A 529 40.04 11.18 -34.39
N GLY A 530 40.69 10.27 -35.12
CA GLY A 530 42.00 9.72 -34.77
C GLY A 530 41.89 8.30 -34.22
N THR A 531 42.99 7.79 -33.68
CA THR A 531 43.07 6.45 -33.11
C THR A 531 43.33 6.52 -31.62
N LEU A 532 42.47 5.88 -30.83
CA LEU A 532 42.62 5.74 -29.39
C LEU A 532 43.22 4.36 -29.09
N LYS A 533 44.44 4.30 -28.54
CA LYS A 533 45.10 3.01 -28.29
C LYS A 533 44.51 2.29 -27.09
N HIS A 534 44.78 0.99 -26.97
CA HIS A 534 44.41 0.25 -25.77
C HIS A 534 45.08 0.84 -24.50
N LYS A 535 44.31 0.98 -23.42
CA LYS A 535 44.67 1.64 -22.15
C LYS A 535 44.97 3.15 -22.24
N GLU A 536 44.80 3.77 -23.42
CA GLU A 536 44.78 5.22 -23.54
C GLU A 536 43.37 5.79 -23.38
N VAL A 537 43.30 7.10 -23.21
CA VAL A 537 42.07 7.88 -23.02
C VAL A 537 41.95 9.01 -24.06
N TYR A 538 40.73 9.50 -24.26
CA TYR A 538 40.43 10.65 -25.11
C TYR A 538 39.67 11.72 -24.32
N VAL A 539 40.39 12.77 -23.93
CA VAL A 539 39.89 13.91 -23.14
C VAL A 539 39.30 14.99 -24.07
N ILE A 540 38.04 15.33 -23.85
CA ILE A 540 37.33 16.40 -24.56
C ILE A 540 37.01 17.52 -23.57
N TYR A 541 37.53 18.72 -23.80
CA TYR A 541 37.53 19.82 -22.82
C TYR A 541 36.90 21.12 -23.34
N ALA A 542 36.32 21.89 -22.42
CA ALA A 542 35.68 23.17 -22.75
C ALA A 542 36.73 24.21 -23.18
N PRO A 543 36.46 25.07 -24.19
CA PRO A 543 37.45 26.02 -24.73
C PRO A 543 38.06 27.00 -23.72
N LEU A 544 37.43 27.19 -22.56
CA LEU A 544 37.87 28.10 -21.49
C LEU A 544 38.55 27.39 -20.30
N SER A 545 38.78 26.07 -20.37
CA SER A 545 39.44 25.31 -19.31
C SER A 545 40.87 25.79 -19.03
N LEU A 546 41.37 25.61 -17.80
CA LEU A 546 42.75 25.96 -17.44
C LEU A 546 43.80 25.19 -18.24
N ASP A 547 45.01 25.74 -18.34
CA ASP A 547 46.07 25.23 -19.23
C ASP A 547 46.56 23.83 -18.86
N ASP A 548 46.47 23.42 -17.58
CA ASP A 548 46.79 22.05 -17.14
C ASP A 548 45.86 21.01 -17.79
N ILE A 549 44.58 21.34 -17.95
CA ILE A 549 43.60 20.50 -18.67
C ILE A 549 43.85 20.58 -20.18
N LYS A 550 44.18 21.76 -20.72
CA LYS A 550 44.53 21.89 -22.16
C LYS A 550 45.78 21.09 -22.55
N LEU A 551 46.72 20.89 -21.61
CA LEU A 551 47.98 20.18 -21.84
C LEU A 551 47.78 18.67 -22.06
N LEU A 552 46.78 18.08 -21.38
CA LEU A 552 46.41 16.66 -21.49
C LEU A 552 45.22 16.43 -22.44
N GLY A 553 44.46 17.48 -22.76
CA GLY A 553 43.26 17.43 -23.58
C GLY A 553 43.49 17.13 -25.06
N ASN A 554 42.84 16.09 -25.59
CA ASN A 554 42.91 15.71 -27.01
C ASN A 554 42.09 16.63 -27.93
N LEU A 555 40.94 17.13 -27.45
CA LEU A 555 39.99 17.89 -28.27
C LEU A 555 39.31 19.01 -27.48
N SER A 556 39.43 20.25 -27.95
CA SER A 556 38.63 21.36 -27.42
C SER A 556 37.28 21.43 -28.15
N SER A 557 36.16 21.45 -27.42
CA SER A 557 34.83 21.44 -28.02
C SER A 557 33.75 22.05 -27.12
N GLU A 558 32.73 22.65 -27.74
CA GLU A 558 31.55 23.17 -27.04
C GLU A 558 30.66 22.07 -26.43
N VAL A 559 30.85 20.80 -26.81
CA VAL A 559 30.16 19.67 -26.15
C VAL A 559 30.55 19.50 -24.68
N ALA A 560 31.69 20.07 -24.27
CA ALA A 560 32.13 20.13 -22.88
C ALA A 560 31.59 21.36 -22.11
N ASN A 561 30.75 22.21 -22.73
CA ASN A 561 30.08 23.33 -22.06
C ASN A 561 28.83 22.89 -21.26
N PHE A 562 28.82 21.65 -20.76
CA PHE A 562 27.77 21.09 -19.93
C PHE A 562 27.67 21.78 -18.55
N THR A 563 26.67 21.43 -17.75
CA THR A 563 26.65 21.62 -16.30
C THR A 563 26.53 20.28 -15.57
N GLY A 564 26.76 20.25 -14.26
CA GLY A 564 26.46 19.09 -13.41
C GLY A 564 24.99 18.64 -13.41
N ARG A 565 24.10 19.36 -14.11
CA ARG A 565 22.66 19.05 -14.25
C ARG A 565 22.26 18.70 -15.69
N ASP A 566 23.24 18.56 -16.59
CA ASP A 566 23.04 18.14 -17.99
C ASP A 566 23.35 16.64 -18.17
N ALA A 567 22.88 16.04 -19.26
CA ALA A 567 23.24 14.68 -19.65
C ALA A 567 24.18 14.66 -20.89
N LEU A 568 25.04 13.66 -20.99
CA LEU A 568 26.03 13.47 -22.05
C LEU A 568 26.01 12.02 -22.54
N THR A 569 26.06 11.79 -23.86
CA THR A 569 26.13 10.43 -24.42
C THR A 569 27.39 10.20 -25.24
N LEU A 570 27.90 8.97 -25.22
CA LEU A 570 28.80 8.46 -26.25
C LEU A 570 27.95 7.69 -27.27
N VAL A 571 28.07 8.08 -28.54
CA VAL A 571 27.25 7.57 -29.64
C VAL A 571 28.14 6.97 -30.71
N LYS A 572 27.86 5.73 -31.11
CA LYS A 572 28.57 4.97 -32.15
C LYS A 572 27.59 4.56 -33.23
N ASP A 573 27.91 4.85 -34.50
CA ASP A 573 27.05 4.47 -35.65
C ASP A 573 25.58 4.95 -35.55
N ASN A 574 25.34 6.03 -34.80
CA ASN A 574 24.03 6.62 -34.42
C ASN A 574 23.24 5.89 -33.32
N VAL A 575 23.84 4.94 -32.61
CA VAL A 575 23.31 4.31 -31.41
C VAL A 575 24.01 4.90 -30.18
N ILE A 576 23.25 5.34 -29.17
CA ILE A 576 23.81 5.67 -27.86
C ILE A 576 24.35 4.37 -27.26
N ILE A 577 25.67 4.30 -27.05
CA ILE A 577 26.31 3.14 -26.41
C ILE A 577 26.54 3.38 -24.92
N ASP A 578 26.75 4.64 -24.52
CA ASP A 578 27.08 5.02 -23.13
C ASP A 578 26.46 6.37 -22.76
N VAL A 579 26.23 6.61 -21.47
CA VAL A 579 25.64 7.86 -20.99
C VAL A 579 26.10 8.29 -19.59
N PHE A 580 26.19 9.61 -19.38
CA PHE A 580 26.29 10.27 -18.08
C PHE A 580 25.04 11.14 -17.86
N GLY A 581 24.29 10.91 -16.80
CA GLY A 581 23.00 11.56 -16.52
C GLY A 581 21.80 11.03 -17.34
N VAL A 582 20.59 11.41 -16.95
CA VAL A 582 19.33 10.98 -17.60
C VAL A 582 18.88 11.98 -18.66
N ILE A 583 18.72 11.53 -19.91
CA ILE A 583 18.23 12.34 -21.04
C ILE A 583 16.76 12.71 -20.80
N GLY A 584 16.42 13.99 -20.97
CA GLY A 584 15.06 14.52 -20.74
C GLY A 584 14.76 14.96 -19.31
N GLU A 585 15.65 14.68 -18.36
CA GLU A 585 15.49 15.10 -16.95
C GLU A 585 16.44 16.24 -16.57
N THR A 586 16.18 16.88 -15.44
CA THR A 586 17.12 17.83 -14.83
C THR A 586 17.13 17.57 -13.33
N PRO A 587 18.26 17.13 -12.75
CA PRO A 587 18.33 16.74 -11.34
C PRO A 587 18.31 17.97 -10.43
N ASN A 588 18.44 17.76 -9.11
CA ASN A 588 18.45 18.86 -8.13
C ASN A 588 19.69 19.77 -8.25
N GLU A 589 19.85 20.74 -7.35
CA GLU A 589 20.92 21.73 -7.41
C GLU A 589 22.35 21.17 -7.25
N ASN A 590 22.50 19.95 -6.70
CA ASN A 590 23.78 19.25 -6.56
C ASN A 590 24.14 18.38 -7.78
N GLY A 591 23.30 18.36 -8.81
CA GLY A 591 23.49 17.50 -9.99
C GLY A 591 22.96 16.09 -9.80
N TRP A 592 23.45 15.17 -10.63
CA TRP A 592 23.24 13.73 -10.45
C TRP A 592 23.92 13.32 -9.15
N LEU A 593 23.14 12.96 -8.13
CA LEU A 593 23.68 12.42 -6.88
C LEU A 593 24.30 11.05 -7.14
N ILE A 594 25.40 10.75 -6.46
CA ILE A 594 26.17 9.51 -6.63
C ILE A 594 26.58 8.96 -5.25
N GLU A 595 27.21 9.78 -4.42
CA GLU A 595 27.62 9.40 -3.04
C GLU A 595 26.82 10.21 -2.00
N GLY A 596 25.57 9.84 -1.76
CA GLY A 596 24.74 10.46 -0.72
C GLY A 596 24.43 11.93 -1.01
N THR A 597 25.18 12.83 -0.38
CA THR A 597 25.08 14.29 -0.57
C THR A 597 26.02 14.84 -1.64
N LYS A 598 26.96 14.04 -2.16
CA LYS A 598 27.79 14.43 -3.32
C LYS A 598 27.07 14.10 -4.62
N GLY A 599 27.17 14.99 -5.59
CA GLY A 599 26.74 14.77 -6.97
C GLY A 599 27.71 15.39 -7.98
N SER A 600 27.32 15.41 -9.25
CA SER A 600 28.15 15.88 -10.37
C SER A 600 28.41 17.39 -10.44
N VAL A 601 27.67 18.24 -9.71
CA VAL A 601 27.93 19.69 -9.71
C VAL A 601 29.21 20.01 -8.94
N ASN A 602 30.15 20.69 -9.60
CA ASN A 602 31.43 21.12 -9.04
C ASN A 602 32.38 20.00 -8.56
N TYR A 603 32.18 18.75 -8.98
CA TYR A 603 33.04 17.61 -8.63
C TYR A 603 33.63 16.91 -9.86
N THR A 604 34.71 16.19 -9.60
CA THR A 604 35.24 15.16 -10.47
C THR A 604 34.57 13.83 -10.14
N VAL A 605 34.06 13.16 -11.17
CA VAL A 605 33.31 11.90 -11.08
C VAL A 605 34.00 10.89 -11.99
N VAL A 606 34.40 9.75 -11.43
CA VAL A 606 35.19 8.73 -12.13
C VAL A 606 34.40 7.43 -12.16
N ARG A 607 34.41 6.71 -13.28
CA ARG A 607 33.81 5.37 -13.37
C ARG A 607 34.56 4.40 -12.43
N ILE A 608 33.87 3.46 -11.80
CA ILE A 608 34.50 2.49 -10.89
C ILE A 608 35.30 1.41 -11.66
N PRO A 609 36.38 0.84 -11.09
CA PRO A 609 37.23 -0.15 -11.77
C PRO A 609 36.52 -1.43 -12.25
N GLU A 610 35.40 -1.75 -11.62
CA GLU A 610 34.56 -2.91 -11.90
C GLU A 610 33.81 -2.77 -13.25
N VAL A 611 33.56 -1.53 -13.69
CA VAL A 611 32.94 -1.25 -14.99
C VAL A 611 33.96 -1.42 -16.11
N THR A 612 33.73 -2.42 -16.96
CA THR A 612 34.65 -2.80 -18.05
C THR A 612 34.18 -2.38 -19.44
N GLY A 613 32.98 -1.83 -19.56
CA GLY A 613 32.35 -1.40 -20.82
C GLY A 613 31.16 -0.46 -20.60
N PRO A 614 30.62 0.12 -21.68
CA PRO A 614 29.59 1.16 -21.64
C PRO A 614 28.19 0.61 -21.36
N ILE A 615 27.26 1.50 -21.02
CA ILE A 615 25.83 1.20 -20.92
C ILE A 615 24.96 2.38 -21.39
N GLY A 616 24.01 2.13 -22.30
CA GLY A 616 23.20 3.17 -22.94
C GLY A 616 22.11 3.81 -22.06
N THR A 617 22.09 3.48 -20.78
CA THR A 617 21.14 3.95 -19.75
C THR A 617 21.92 4.34 -18.50
N TRP A 618 21.54 5.44 -17.85
CA TRP A 618 22.26 5.94 -16.67
C TRP A 618 22.14 4.98 -15.49
N ASP A 619 23.28 4.40 -15.09
CA ASP A 619 23.46 3.74 -13.80
C ASP A 619 24.28 4.68 -12.89
N ILE A 620 23.85 4.79 -11.64
CA ILE A 620 24.52 5.55 -10.57
C ILE A 620 25.72 4.77 -9.99
N ASN A 621 25.58 3.44 -9.88
CA ASN A 621 26.52 2.56 -9.18
C ASN A 621 27.85 2.44 -9.93
N ASP A 622 27.82 2.74 -11.22
CA ASP A 622 28.95 2.84 -12.13
C ASP A 622 30.00 3.87 -11.74
N TRP A 623 29.69 4.80 -10.82
CA TRP A 623 30.48 6.01 -10.58
C TRP A 623 30.81 6.23 -9.10
N LYS A 624 31.93 6.93 -8.88
CA LYS A 624 32.38 7.43 -7.57
C LYS A 624 32.72 8.91 -7.68
N VAL A 625 32.58 9.66 -6.59
CA VAL A 625 32.86 11.10 -6.53
C VAL A 625 34.12 11.35 -5.70
N THR A 626 35.16 11.86 -6.35
CA THR A 626 36.46 12.11 -5.71
C THR A 626 36.44 13.45 -4.96
N TYR A 627 37.56 14.16 -4.88
CA TYR A 627 37.60 15.47 -4.22
C TYR A 627 37.10 16.58 -5.14
N GLN A 628 36.74 17.72 -4.56
CA GLN A 628 36.32 18.89 -5.34
C GLN A 628 37.51 19.41 -6.17
N ASN A 629 37.35 19.52 -7.49
CA ASN A 629 38.43 19.88 -8.42
C ASN A 629 39.62 18.90 -8.44
N ASP A 630 39.38 17.61 -8.20
CA ASP A 630 40.43 16.59 -8.31
C ASP A 630 40.83 16.42 -9.78
N LEU A 631 42.12 16.53 -10.08
CA LEU A 631 42.71 16.28 -11.41
C LEU A 631 43.72 15.13 -11.37
N SER A 632 43.72 14.32 -10.30
CA SER A 632 44.69 13.23 -10.13
C SER A 632 44.49 12.07 -11.10
N ASP A 633 43.28 11.91 -11.65
CA ASP A 633 42.92 10.88 -12.62
C ASP A 633 42.87 11.35 -14.10
N LEU A 634 42.82 12.66 -14.36
CA LEU A 634 42.84 13.24 -15.72
C LEU A 634 43.95 12.65 -16.61
N GLY A 635 43.56 12.03 -17.72
CA GLY A 635 44.49 11.49 -18.71
C GLY A 635 44.83 10.01 -18.48
N LYS A 636 44.16 9.32 -17.55
CA LYS A 636 44.41 7.89 -17.23
C LYS A 636 43.30 7.25 -16.39
N HIS A 637 42.59 6.29 -16.98
CA HIS A 637 41.62 5.44 -16.28
C HIS A 637 42.17 4.03 -15.96
N ASN A 638 41.83 3.49 -14.79
CA ASN A 638 42.27 2.17 -14.27
C ASN A 638 43.78 1.87 -14.40
N PHE A 639 44.61 2.91 -14.31
CA PHE A 639 46.06 2.84 -14.52
C PHE A 639 46.79 2.26 -13.31
N THR A 640 47.47 1.13 -13.49
CA THR A 640 48.38 0.54 -12.49
C THR A 640 49.84 0.63 -12.94
N TYR A 641 50.75 0.70 -11.98
CA TYR A 641 52.20 0.74 -12.23
C TYR A 641 52.85 -0.66 -12.39
N GLU A 642 52.05 -1.73 -12.47
CA GLU A 642 52.53 -3.13 -12.39
C GLU A 642 53.46 -3.53 -13.55
N ASP A 643 53.18 -3.01 -14.74
CA ASP A 643 53.98 -3.19 -15.96
C ASP A 643 54.94 -2.02 -16.24
N GLN A 644 55.01 -1.01 -15.36
CA GLN A 644 55.77 0.23 -15.59
C GLN A 644 57.15 0.20 -14.94
N VAL A 645 58.10 0.93 -15.55
CA VAL A 645 59.42 1.21 -15.00
C VAL A 645 59.44 2.64 -14.45
N ILE A 646 59.46 2.77 -13.12
CA ILE A 646 59.51 4.06 -12.44
C ILE A 646 60.96 4.55 -12.38
N GLU A 647 61.29 5.58 -13.15
CA GLU A 647 62.59 6.27 -13.13
C GLU A 647 62.62 7.50 -12.21
N ASP A 648 61.45 8.10 -11.90
CA ASP A 648 61.30 9.20 -10.93
C ASP A 648 60.70 8.66 -9.62
N PHE A 649 61.48 8.69 -8.54
CA PHE A 649 61.00 8.13 -7.28
C PHE A 649 59.99 9.01 -6.55
N ASP A 650 59.72 10.26 -6.96
CA ASP A 650 58.58 11.02 -6.43
C ASP A 650 57.27 10.23 -6.63
N ILE A 651 57.15 9.51 -7.75
CA ILE A 651 56.01 8.61 -8.03
C ILE A 651 56.00 7.45 -7.02
N LEU A 652 57.15 6.80 -6.81
CA LEU A 652 57.32 5.72 -5.84
C LEU A 652 56.97 6.14 -4.41
N PHE A 653 57.40 7.32 -3.97
CA PHE A 653 57.11 7.83 -2.62
C PHE A 653 55.63 8.26 -2.47
N ASN A 654 54.99 8.77 -3.52
CA ASN A 654 53.54 9.01 -3.51
C ASN A 654 52.74 7.69 -3.43
N LEU A 655 53.17 6.62 -4.12
CA LEU A 655 52.58 5.29 -3.99
C LEU A 655 52.75 4.72 -2.56
N ILE A 656 53.92 4.84 -1.95
CA ILE A 656 54.18 4.41 -0.56
C ILE A 656 53.35 5.23 0.45
N LYS A 657 53.17 6.53 0.20
CA LYS A 657 52.35 7.44 1.01
C LYS A 657 50.86 7.10 0.99
N GLY A 658 50.36 6.46 -0.08
CA GLY A 658 48.98 5.97 -0.19
C GLY A 658 48.70 4.65 0.51
N LEU A 659 49.69 4.00 1.14
CA LEU A 659 49.49 2.72 1.83
C LEU A 659 48.78 2.87 3.18
N GLU A 660 47.67 2.16 3.37
CA GLU A 660 47.00 2.04 4.68
C GLU A 660 47.87 1.27 5.67
N LEU A 661 48.44 1.98 6.67
CA LEU A 661 49.35 1.38 7.63
C LEU A 661 48.61 0.74 8.80
N ASN A 662 48.97 -0.51 9.14
CA ASN A 662 48.54 -1.12 10.39
C ASN A 662 49.14 -0.41 11.62
N SER A 663 48.69 -0.79 12.82
CA SER A 663 49.14 -0.24 14.11
C SER A 663 50.63 -0.44 14.46
N LYS A 664 51.42 -1.03 13.56
CA LYS A 664 52.89 -1.15 13.62
C LYS A 664 53.57 -0.39 12.47
N GLY A 665 52.87 0.55 11.83
CA GLY A 665 53.41 1.34 10.71
C GLY A 665 53.88 0.49 9.53
N THR A 666 53.21 -0.62 9.25
CA THR A 666 53.67 -1.56 8.22
C THR A 666 52.56 -1.90 7.23
N ALA A 667 52.85 -1.77 5.93
CA ALA A 667 51.99 -2.15 4.81
C ALA A 667 52.83 -2.33 3.54
N ALA A 668 52.38 -3.16 2.60
CA ALA A 668 53.05 -3.38 1.32
C ALA A 668 52.02 -3.36 0.19
N SER A 669 52.45 -3.04 -1.02
CA SER A 669 51.62 -3.08 -2.23
C SER A 669 51.11 -4.50 -2.52
N ALA A 670 49.87 -4.59 -3.01
CA ALA A 670 49.24 -5.86 -3.41
C ALA A 670 49.86 -6.42 -4.71
N TYR A 671 50.30 -5.52 -5.61
CA TYR A 671 51.01 -5.83 -6.85
C TYR A 671 52.48 -5.38 -6.77
N SER A 672 53.31 -5.97 -7.63
CA SER A 672 54.72 -5.59 -7.79
C SER A 672 54.89 -4.56 -8.90
N ILE A 673 55.85 -3.64 -8.77
CA ILE A 673 56.24 -2.66 -9.80
C ILE A 673 57.72 -2.83 -10.15
N THR A 674 58.20 -2.16 -11.19
CA THR A 674 59.65 -2.06 -11.47
C THR A 674 60.13 -0.64 -11.19
N ILE A 675 61.20 -0.49 -10.40
CA ILE A 675 61.89 0.79 -10.18
C ILE A 675 63.25 0.76 -10.88
N LYS A 676 63.76 1.92 -11.29
CA LYS A 676 65.06 2.03 -11.97
C LYS A 676 65.88 3.17 -11.40
N GLY A 677 67.13 2.88 -11.06
CA GLY A 677 68.02 3.86 -10.46
C GLY A 677 69.43 3.32 -10.24
N THR A 678 70.28 4.15 -9.63
CA THR A 678 71.67 3.80 -9.31
C THR A 678 71.77 3.27 -7.89
N VAL A 679 72.43 2.12 -7.69
CA VAL A 679 72.79 1.64 -6.34
C VAL A 679 73.89 2.54 -5.77
N PHE A 680 73.56 3.28 -4.71
CA PHE A 680 74.40 4.36 -4.17
C PHE A 680 75.12 3.98 -2.86
N MET A 681 74.55 3.08 -2.05
CA MET A 681 75.13 2.63 -0.78
C MET A 681 74.86 1.13 -0.62
N ASP A 682 75.88 0.36 -0.25
CA ASP A 682 75.81 -1.10 -0.07
C ASP A 682 76.72 -1.52 1.10
N VAL A 683 76.13 -2.06 2.16
CA VAL A 683 76.83 -2.31 3.43
C VAL A 683 77.19 -3.79 3.55
N GLN A 684 78.36 -4.19 3.04
CA GLN A 684 78.79 -5.60 2.96
C GLN A 684 78.71 -6.38 4.29
N ASN A 685 78.89 -5.71 5.43
CA ASN A 685 78.83 -6.33 6.77
C ASN A 685 77.40 -6.42 7.35
N GLU A 686 76.41 -5.74 6.76
CA GLU A 686 75.01 -5.78 7.20
C GLU A 686 74.10 -6.23 6.05
N THR A 687 73.73 -7.51 6.08
CA THR A 687 73.26 -8.30 4.94
C THR A 687 71.93 -7.87 4.28
N THR A 688 71.34 -6.74 4.70
CA THR A 688 70.00 -6.22 4.35
C THR A 688 69.95 -4.70 4.13
N LEU A 689 71.08 -4.04 3.88
CA LEU A 689 71.17 -2.58 3.68
C LEU A 689 71.82 -2.23 2.33
N VAL A 690 70.96 -1.98 1.33
CA VAL A 690 71.33 -1.42 0.02
C VAL A 690 70.36 -0.27 -0.30
N TYR A 691 70.89 0.85 -0.82
CA TYR A 691 70.09 2.01 -1.25
C TYR A 691 70.22 2.27 -2.74
N MET A 692 69.10 2.61 -3.35
CA MET A 692 69.01 3.06 -4.74
C MET A 692 68.56 4.54 -4.80
N THR A 693 69.02 5.28 -5.81
CA THR A 693 68.66 6.68 -6.06
C THR A 693 68.40 6.97 -7.54
N ASP A 694 67.50 7.93 -7.78
CA ASP A 694 67.24 8.63 -9.05
C ASP A 694 68.10 9.91 -9.22
N GLY A 695 68.84 10.32 -8.16
CA GLY A 695 69.59 11.58 -8.09
C GLY A 695 68.90 12.70 -7.29
N LYS A 696 67.65 12.49 -6.86
CA LYS A 696 66.88 13.38 -5.99
C LYS A 696 66.52 12.70 -4.66
N ASN A 697 66.06 11.46 -4.75
CA ASN A 697 65.50 10.67 -3.67
C ASN A 697 66.25 9.33 -3.49
N PHE A 698 66.02 8.66 -2.36
CA PHE A 698 66.72 7.46 -1.90
C PHE A 698 65.74 6.45 -1.31
N ILE A 699 65.66 5.26 -1.90
CA ILE A 699 64.86 4.15 -1.40
C ILE A 699 65.75 3.01 -0.89
N LYS A 700 65.39 2.44 0.26
CA LYS A 700 66.05 1.24 0.81
C LYS A 700 65.49 -0.01 0.14
N LEU A 701 66.36 -0.81 -0.49
CA LEU A 701 66.02 -2.16 -0.93
C LEU A 701 66.01 -3.11 0.28
N HIS A 702 64.95 -3.90 0.39
CA HIS A 702 64.75 -4.89 1.45
C HIS A 702 64.55 -6.28 0.85
N GLY A 703 65.18 -7.29 1.43
CA GLY A 703 65.08 -8.67 0.97
C GLY A 703 66.31 -9.51 1.35
N ALA A 704 66.32 -10.78 0.98
CA ALA A 704 67.35 -11.71 1.40
C ALA A 704 68.67 -11.50 0.62
N LYS A 705 69.66 -10.89 1.28
CA LYS A 705 71.06 -10.78 0.81
C LYS A 705 71.29 -9.94 -0.47
N ILE A 706 70.57 -8.82 -0.62
CA ILE A 706 70.59 -7.93 -1.81
C ILE A 706 72.01 -7.60 -2.32
N HIS A 707 72.98 -7.38 -1.41
CA HIS A 707 74.40 -7.10 -1.69
C HIS A 707 75.13 -8.16 -2.55
N ASN A 708 74.60 -9.39 -2.71
CA ASN A 708 75.21 -10.38 -3.62
C ASN A 708 74.80 -10.22 -5.09
N TYR A 709 73.82 -9.35 -5.36
CA TYR A 709 73.22 -9.13 -6.68
C TYR A 709 73.40 -7.67 -7.15
N THR A 710 73.86 -6.80 -6.26
CA THR A 710 74.07 -5.38 -6.49
C THR A 710 75.56 -5.02 -6.51
N SER A 711 75.89 -3.81 -6.94
CA SER A 711 77.23 -3.24 -6.98
C SER A 711 77.10 -1.72 -6.93
N LEU A 712 78.00 -1.07 -6.19
CA LEU A 712 77.99 0.39 -6.04
C LEU A 712 78.14 1.08 -7.41
N ASN A 713 77.51 2.26 -7.55
CA ASN A 713 77.59 3.10 -8.75
C ASN A 713 77.21 2.38 -10.06
N THR A 714 76.24 1.46 -9.98
CA THR A 714 75.69 0.72 -11.14
C THR A 714 74.19 0.93 -11.22
N VAL A 715 73.66 1.08 -12.43
CA VAL A 715 72.21 1.24 -12.68
C VAL A 715 71.55 -0.13 -12.75
N TYR A 716 70.42 -0.28 -12.06
CA TYR A 716 69.60 -1.48 -12.08
C TYR A 716 68.14 -1.14 -12.32
N GLU A 717 67.43 -2.06 -12.99
CA GLU A 717 65.99 -2.22 -12.88
C GLU A 717 65.72 -3.27 -11.80
N VAL A 718 64.82 -2.96 -10.86
CA VAL A 718 64.51 -3.78 -9.69
C VAL A 718 63.00 -3.94 -9.57
N LYS A 719 62.50 -5.18 -9.69
CA LYS A 719 61.10 -5.54 -9.49
C LYS A 719 60.84 -5.88 -8.02
N GLY A 720 59.68 -5.49 -7.51
CA GLY A 720 59.32 -5.72 -6.11
C GLY A 720 58.09 -4.95 -5.66
N ASN A 721 57.77 -5.06 -4.38
CA ASN A 721 56.60 -4.42 -3.78
C ASN A 721 57.02 -3.16 -3.03
N TYR A 722 56.35 -2.03 -3.28
CA TYR A 722 56.60 -0.80 -2.54
C TYR A 722 55.96 -0.89 -1.15
N LYS A 723 56.70 -0.47 -0.11
CA LYS A 723 56.42 -0.90 1.26
C LYS A 723 56.76 0.15 2.30
N SER A 724 55.86 0.35 3.26
CA SER A 724 56.19 1.00 4.53
C SER A 724 56.50 -0.08 5.57
N HIS A 725 57.60 0.07 6.31
CA HIS A 725 57.96 -0.81 7.41
C HIS A 725 58.39 0.02 8.62
N LEU A 726 57.67 -0.12 9.74
CA LEU A 726 57.85 0.72 10.94
C LEU A 726 57.85 2.23 10.62
N TYR A 727 56.93 2.66 9.74
CA TYR A 727 56.78 4.03 9.23
C TYR A 727 57.92 4.52 8.31
N ILE A 728 58.80 3.63 7.83
CA ILE A 728 59.93 3.95 6.94
C ILE A 728 59.64 3.42 5.53
N PRO A 729 59.77 4.25 4.48
CA PRO A 729 59.72 3.82 3.09
C PRO A 729 60.81 2.79 2.71
N THR A 730 60.40 1.72 2.05
CA THR A 730 61.25 0.60 1.60
C THR A 730 60.71 0.00 0.30
N PHE A 731 61.56 -0.75 -0.39
CA PHE A 731 61.18 -1.53 -1.58
C PHE A 731 61.53 -3.00 -1.36
N GLU A 732 60.54 -3.89 -1.36
CA GLU A 732 60.71 -5.30 -1.00
C GLU A 732 60.90 -6.18 -2.23
N VAL A 733 62.12 -6.71 -2.38
CA VAL A 733 62.55 -7.58 -3.48
C VAL A 733 62.39 -9.04 -3.06
N ILE A 734 61.51 -9.77 -3.76
CA ILE A 734 61.09 -11.12 -3.36
C ILE A 734 62.15 -12.16 -3.76
N ASN A 735 62.65 -12.11 -5.00
CA ASN A 735 63.63 -13.04 -5.56
C ASN A 735 64.84 -12.28 -6.13
N PRO A 736 65.79 -11.81 -5.30
CA PRO A 736 66.89 -10.94 -5.75
C PRO A 736 67.79 -11.47 -6.89
N GLY A 737 67.76 -12.78 -7.18
CA GLY A 737 68.47 -13.39 -8.31
C GLY A 737 67.74 -13.36 -9.67
N THR A 738 66.48 -12.93 -9.70
CA THR A 738 65.68 -12.71 -10.93
C THR A 738 65.14 -11.28 -11.01
N ASP A 739 64.85 -10.69 -9.85
CA ASP A 739 64.11 -9.42 -9.74
C ASP A 739 65.06 -8.20 -9.77
N ILE A 740 66.38 -8.40 -9.91
CA ILE A 740 67.41 -7.35 -10.00
C ILE A 740 68.18 -7.53 -11.32
N THR A 741 68.08 -6.57 -12.24
CA THR A 741 68.73 -6.61 -13.56
C THR A 741 69.63 -5.39 -13.78
N ALA A 742 70.92 -5.62 -14.05
CA ALA A 742 71.90 -4.56 -14.26
C ALA A 742 71.83 -3.97 -15.69
N ILE A 743 71.67 -2.65 -15.79
CA ILE A 743 71.51 -1.94 -17.07
C ILE A 743 72.86 -1.39 -17.54
N SER A 744 73.66 -2.25 -18.16
CA SER A 744 75.05 -1.97 -18.55
C SER A 744 75.27 -0.86 -19.58
N SER A 745 74.20 -0.37 -20.21
CA SER A 745 74.19 0.76 -21.15
C SER A 745 73.78 2.09 -20.51
N ALA A 746 73.26 2.10 -19.29
CA ALA A 746 72.81 3.30 -18.60
C ALA A 746 73.97 4.00 -17.87
N THR A 747 73.96 5.33 -17.88
CA THR A 747 74.93 6.14 -17.12
C THR A 747 74.48 6.22 -15.66
N PRO A 748 75.32 5.88 -14.67
CA PRO A 748 75.00 6.07 -13.26
C PRO A 748 74.75 7.54 -12.91
N VAL A 749 73.93 7.76 -11.88
CA VAL A 749 73.68 9.07 -11.29
C VAL A 749 74.98 9.65 -10.75
N SER A 750 75.49 10.70 -11.39
CA SER A 750 76.76 11.36 -11.05
C SER A 750 76.61 12.58 -10.13
N LYS A 751 75.38 13.02 -9.84
CA LYS A 751 75.10 14.17 -8.98
C LYS A 751 73.85 13.94 -8.13
N ILE A 752 73.92 14.30 -6.85
CA ILE A 752 72.82 14.15 -5.89
C ILE A 752 72.25 15.51 -5.49
N THR A 753 70.93 15.61 -5.42
CA THR A 753 70.22 16.77 -4.87
C THR A 753 70.28 16.72 -3.34
N VAL A 754 70.94 17.69 -2.73
CA VAL A 754 71.09 17.78 -1.27
C VAL A 754 70.09 18.77 -0.68
N LYS A 755 69.40 18.36 0.39
CA LYS A 755 68.50 19.23 1.17
C LYS A 755 69.15 19.63 2.49
N GLU A 756 69.29 20.92 2.76
CA GLU A 756 69.76 21.41 4.05
C GLU A 756 68.62 21.41 5.08
N VAL A 757 68.86 20.80 6.25
CA VAL A 757 67.87 20.64 7.32
C VAL A 757 68.54 20.85 8.68
N SER A 758 67.91 21.62 9.57
CA SER A 758 68.43 21.77 10.93
C SER A 758 68.25 20.48 11.73
N LEU A 759 69.24 20.13 12.56
CA LEU A 759 69.13 18.95 13.43
C LEU A 759 67.92 19.01 14.37
N SER A 760 67.54 20.21 14.85
CA SER A 760 66.36 20.37 15.72
C SER A 760 65.06 20.05 14.99
N THR A 761 64.99 20.26 13.67
CA THR A 761 63.85 19.81 12.83
C THR A 761 63.76 18.28 12.84
N ILE A 762 64.87 17.59 12.60
CA ILE A 762 64.96 16.12 12.51
C ILE A 762 64.63 15.44 13.85
N LEU A 763 65.03 16.04 14.97
CA LEU A 763 64.76 15.49 16.31
C LEU A 763 63.31 15.69 16.77
N ASN A 764 62.55 16.61 16.16
CA ASN A 764 61.13 16.82 16.45
C ASN A 764 60.19 15.96 15.58
N LEU A 765 60.72 15.18 14.62
CA LEU A 765 59.92 14.32 13.76
C LEU A 765 59.32 13.17 14.59
N LYS A 766 58.01 13.22 14.77
CA LYS A 766 57.24 12.16 15.45
C LYS A 766 57.19 10.89 14.60
N LEU A 767 57.22 9.75 15.27
CA LEU A 767 57.04 8.42 14.68
C LEU A 767 55.70 8.28 13.92
N GLU A 768 54.67 9.02 14.35
CA GLU A 768 53.29 8.86 13.89
C GLU A 768 52.97 9.59 12.57
N ASN A 769 53.75 10.60 12.15
CA ASN A 769 53.44 11.39 10.94
C ASN A 769 54.44 11.17 9.79
N PHE A 770 54.52 9.93 9.32
CA PHE A 770 55.42 9.57 8.21
C PHE A 770 55.08 10.30 6.90
N VAL A 771 53.81 10.62 6.66
CA VAL A 771 53.36 11.37 5.47
C VAL A 771 53.90 12.80 5.48
N GLU A 772 53.86 13.48 6.62
CA GLU A 772 54.51 14.80 6.79
C GLU A 772 56.03 14.70 6.63
N ASN A 773 56.66 13.61 7.10
CA ASN A 773 58.09 13.39 6.93
C ASN A 773 58.50 13.12 5.47
N ILE A 774 57.64 12.47 4.68
CA ILE A 774 57.78 12.28 3.22
C ILE A 774 57.59 13.61 2.49
N ASN A 775 56.48 14.31 2.74
CA ASN A 775 56.19 15.62 2.12
C ASN A 775 57.31 16.65 2.41
N ASN A 776 57.89 16.62 3.61
CA ASN A 776 59.03 17.44 3.98
C ASN A 776 60.40 16.84 3.60
N GLY A 777 60.46 15.72 2.86
CA GLY A 777 61.68 15.16 2.29
C GLY A 777 62.71 14.62 3.30
N TYR A 778 62.31 14.29 4.53
CA TYR A 778 63.25 13.86 5.58
C TYR A 778 63.64 12.38 5.47
N LEU A 779 62.73 11.53 5.00
CA LEU A 779 62.95 10.07 4.89
C LEU A 779 63.38 9.60 3.50
N GLN A 780 63.33 10.48 2.49
CA GLN A 780 63.54 10.12 1.09
C GLN A 780 64.69 10.86 0.41
N SER A 781 65.37 11.83 1.03
CA SER A 781 66.36 12.67 0.35
C SER A 781 67.73 12.65 1.04
N MET A 782 68.78 13.03 0.30
CA MET A 782 70.10 13.29 0.90
C MET A 782 70.02 14.56 1.74
N LEU A 783 70.22 14.45 3.05
CA LEU A 783 70.18 15.58 3.97
C LEU A 783 71.58 16.07 4.30
N LYS A 784 71.79 17.38 4.25
CA LYS A 784 72.87 18.07 4.96
C LYS A 784 72.33 18.52 6.32
N VAL A 785 72.91 17.99 7.39
CA VAL A 785 72.46 18.24 8.77
C VAL A 785 73.58 18.93 9.55
N THR A 786 73.28 20.12 10.07
CA THR A 786 74.23 20.91 10.89
C THR A 786 73.92 20.76 12.38
N GLY A 787 74.97 20.57 13.20
CA GLY A 787 74.89 20.49 14.66
C GLY A 787 76.26 20.20 15.29
N TYR A 788 76.30 20.01 16.62
CA TYR A 788 77.53 19.82 17.37
C TYR A 788 77.94 18.35 17.43
N LEU A 789 79.16 18.02 17.02
CA LEU A 789 79.72 16.67 17.09
C LEU A 789 80.15 16.36 18.53
N GLN A 790 79.68 15.24 19.05
CA GLN A 790 80.01 14.71 20.38
C GLN A 790 80.30 13.21 20.33
N LEU A 791 81.13 12.77 21.28
CA LEU A 791 81.54 11.38 21.48
C LEU A 791 80.66 10.70 22.54
N ASP A 792 80.08 9.55 22.21
CA ASP A 792 79.33 8.70 23.12
C ASP A 792 80.06 7.36 23.36
N THR A 793 80.32 7.06 24.63
CA THR A 793 80.90 5.79 25.09
C THR A 793 79.94 5.01 26.01
N HIS A 794 78.73 5.52 26.24
CA HIS A 794 77.84 5.08 27.31
C HIS A 794 77.45 3.59 27.21
N ASN A 795 77.32 3.04 26.00
CA ASN A 795 76.80 1.67 25.78
C ASN A 795 77.57 0.87 24.72
N SER A 796 78.81 1.26 24.40
CA SER A 796 79.60 0.67 23.31
C SER A 796 81.05 0.45 23.76
N THR A 797 81.71 -0.59 23.25
CA THR A 797 83.17 -0.76 23.41
C THR A 797 83.97 -0.03 22.32
N ARG A 798 83.25 0.62 21.40
CA ARG A 798 83.75 1.58 20.41
C ARG A 798 83.24 2.97 20.79
N TRP A 799 83.75 4.01 20.15
CA TRP A 799 83.19 5.35 20.28
C TRP A 799 82.06 5.52 19.26
N ASP A 800 80.83 5.70 19.73
CA ASP A 800 79.69 6.09 18.89
C ASP A 800 79.78 7.62 18.70
N TYR A 801 79.74 8.15 17.48
CA TYR A 801 79.58 9.60 17.25
C TYR A 801 78.08 9.98 17.23
N ALA A 802 77.76 11.17 17.75
CA ALA A 802 76.43 11.76 17.67
C ALA A 802 76.48 13.26 17.33
N LEU A 803 75.50 13.73 16.56
CA LEU A 803 75.25 15.14 16.30
C LEU A 803 74.18 15.65 17.28
N THR A 804 74.41 16.78 17.94
CA THR A 804 73.53 17.30 19.00
C THR A 804 73.19 18.79 18.82
N VAL A 805 72.07 19.23 19.39
CA VAL A 805 71.57 20.63 19.29
C VAL A 805 72.07 21.55 20.40
N THR A 806 72.56 20.98 21.50
CA THR A 806 73.01 21.67 22.71
C THR A 806 74.03 20.81 23.45
N GLU A 807 74.85 21.42 24.29
CA GLU A 807 75.77 20.69 25.18
C GLU A 807 75.02 19.68 26.07
N THR A 808 75.70 18.56 26.37
CA THR A 808 75.18 17.42 27.14
C THR A 808 74.77 17.76 28.57
N TYR A 809 73.88 16.98 29.18
CA TYR A 809 73.59 17.08 30.61
C TYR A 809 74.38 16.03 31.43
N THR A 810 74.88 16.40 32.60
CA THR A 810 75.59 15.47 33.49
C THR A 810 74.64 14.89 34.55
N LYS A 811 74.77 13.59 34.84
CA LYS A 811 74.07 12.91 35.96
C LYS A 811 74.98 11.83 36.54
N ASN A 812 75.17 11.82 37.86
CA ASN A 812 76.03 10.87 38.57
C ASN A 812 77.48 10.79 38.04
N ASN A 813 78.04 11.92 37.59
CA ASN A 813 79.34 12.04 36.89
C ASN A 813 79.43 11.29 35.54
N THR A 814 78.32 10.82 34.99
CA THR A 814 78.21 10.37 33.60
C THR A 814 77.60 11.50 32.76
N GLN A 815 78.15 11.70 31.57
CA GLN A 815 77.70 12.68 30.57
C GLN A 815 76.64 12.02 29.69
N TYR A 816 75.50 12.69 29.46
CA TYR A 816 74.37 12.14 28.72
C TYR A 816 74.01 13.05 27.54
N ILE A 817 74.03 12.46 26.35
CA ILE A 817 73.42 13.03 25.15
C ILE A 817 71.91 12.80 25.23
N ASN A 818 71.15 13.89 25.20
CA ASN A 818 69.71 13.88 25.01
C ASN A 818 69.41 14.50 23.66
N ASN A 819 68.47 13.96 22.88
CA ASN A 819 68.10 14.49 21.57
C ASN A 819 69.33 14.68 20.65
N GLY A 820 70.00 13.57 20.31
CA GLY A 820 71.11 13.55 19.34
C GLY A 820 70.88 12.55 18.21
N LEU A 821 71.35 12.85 17.00
CA LEU A 821 71.30 11.99 15.81
C LEU A 821 72.57 11.13 15.77
N TYR A 822 72.44 9.81 15.74
CA TYR A 822 73.60 8.90 15.79
C TYR A 822 73.97 8.38 14.40
N PHE A 823 75.28 8.24 14.17
CA PHE A 823 75.85 7.64 12.95
C PHE A 823 76.07 6.13 13.14
N LYS A 824 76.34 5.40 12.05
CA LYS A 824 76.39 3.92 12.07
C LYS A 824 77.67 3.28 11.50
N ASN A 825 78.66 4.07 11.10
CA ASN A 825 79.87 3.59 10.42
C ASN A 825 81.03 3.36 11.41
N ASP A 826 82.12 2.74 10.93
CA ASP A 826 83.34 2.64 11.74
C ASP A 826 84.08 3.99 11.79
N ILE A 827 84.81 4.24 12.87
CA ILE A 827 85.35 5.57 13.23
C ILE A 827 86.23 6.16 12.12
N GLY A 828 87.12 5.34 11.55
CA GLY A 828 88.04 5.78 10.48
C GLY A 828 87.36 6.17 9.17
N GLU A 829 86.15 5.66 8.88
CA GLU A 829 85.41 6.07 7.67
C GLU A 829 84.78 7.46 7.84
N LEU A 830 84.44 7.84 9.08
CA LEU A 830 83.99 9.20 9.41
C LEU A 830 85.17 10.17 9.47
N GLU A 831 86.35 9.74 9.90
CA GLU A 831 87.59 10.54 9.82
C GLU A 831 87.89 10.92 8.37
N ASP A 832 87.95 9.96 7.43
CA ASP A 832 88.17 10.22 5.99
C ASP A 832 87.10 11.14 5.36
N THR A 833 85.88 11.16 5.90
CA THR A 833 84.78 12.01 5.41
C THR A 833 84.79 13.42 6.02
N LEU A 834 85.26 13.57 7.26
CA LEU A 834 85.31 14.83 8.00
C LEU A 834 86.63 15.59 7.80
N ILE A 835 87.65 14.97 7.19
CA ILE A 835 89.06 15.41 7.16
C ILE A 835 89.34 16.79 6.55
N ASP A 836 88.39 17.41 5.84
CA ASP A 836 88.42 18.86 5.49
C ASP A 836 88.46 19.77 6.75
N TYR A 837 88.05 19.24 7.91
CA TYR A 837 88.20 19.84 9.23
C TYR A 837 88.91 18.85 10.15
N GLU A 838 90.10 19.18 10.65
CA GLU A 838 90.82 18.35 11.62
C GLU A 838 89.96 18.15 12.90
N VAL A 839 89.35 16.97 13.06
CA VAL A 839 88.61 16.58 14.26
C VAL A 839 89.59 16.28 15.39
N ASN A 840 90.15 17.34 15.97
CA ASN A 840 91.05 17.25 17.10
C ASN A 840 90.27 16.81 18.35
N LEU A 841 90.60 15.61 18.83
CA LEU A 841 89.94 14.91 19.95
C LEU A 841 90.02 15.63 21.31
N GLU A 842 90.78 16.73 21.43
CA GLU A 842 90.81 17.59 22.62
C GLU A 842 89.70 18.67 22.63
N TYR A 843 88.90 18.80 21.56
CA TYR A 843 87.80 19.76 21.44
C TYR A 843 86.43 19.07 21.30
N GLU A 844 85.78 18.79 22.44
CA GLU A 844 84.33 18.54 22.46
C GLU A 844 83.57 19.78 21.93
N ASN A 845 82.42 19.56 21.26
CA ASN A 845 81.48 20.60 20.79
C ASN A 845 81.95 21.45 19.58
N VAL A 846 82.45 20.81 18.51
CA VAL A 846 82.61 21.46 17.19
C VAL A 846 81.29 21.41 16.41
N GLU A 847 80.83 22.54 15.85
CA GLU A 847 79.71 22.55 14.89
C GLU A 847 80.17 22.02 13.53
N VAL A 848 79.51 20.98 13.02
CA VAL A 848 79.82 20.32 11.74
C VAL A 848 78.55 20.15 10.90
N SER A 849 78.71 20.09 9.57
CA SER A 849 77.67 19.62 8.65
C SER A 849 77.97 18.18 8.24
N VAL A 850 77.05 17.25 8.51
CA VAL A 850 77.16 15.86 8.05
C VAL A 850 76.10 15.59 6.99
N PHE A 851 76.48 14.87 5.94
CA PHE A 851 75.62 14.49 4.83
C PHE A 851 75.19 13.03 4.97
N GLY A 852 73.92 12.71 4.73
CA GLY A 852 73.45 11.33 4.76
C GLY A 852 71.93 11.17 4.59
N VAL A 853 71.47 9.92 4.65
CA VAL A 853 70.05 9.55 4.58
C VAL A 853 69.57 9.10 5.96
N ILE A 854 68.43 9.62 6.41
CA ILE A 854 67.78 9.14 7.64
C ILE A 854 67.19 7.76 7.36
N TYR A 855 67.56 6.74 8.14
CA TYR A 855 67.21 5.36 7.80
C TYR A 855 66.39 4.60 8.85
N ASP A 856 66.40 5.02 10.11
CA ASP A 856 65.68 4.33 11.19
C ASP A 856 65.52 5.19 12.46
N TRP A 857 64.43 4.95 13.19
CA TRP A 857 64.16 5.50 14.52
C TRP A 857 64.55 4.49 15.59
N ASN A 858 65.48 4.84 16.47
CA ASN A 858 65.84 4.02 17.63
C ASN A 858 64.85 4.28 18.79
N PRO A 859 63.90 3.37 19.08
CA PRO A 859 62.89 3.61 20.11
C PRO A 859 63.47 3.68 21.53
N ASN A 860 64.65 3.09 21.75
CA ASN A 860 65.31 3.06 23.07
C ASN A 860 66.02 4.37 23.40
N ARG A 861 66.66 5.01 22.40
CA ARG A 861 67.32 6.32 22.53
C ARG A 861 66.40 7.50 22.12
N LYS A 862 65.19 7.23 21.61
CA LYS A 862 64.18 8.20 21.13
C LYS A 862 64.74 9.20 20.12
N ASN A 863 65.40 8.69 19.08
CA ASN A 863 66.06 9.50 18.08
C ASN A 863 66.18 8.77 16.73
N TRP A 864 66.37 9.55 15.68
CA TRP A 864 66.71 9.03 14.36
C TRP A 864 68.19 8.62 14.29
N ARG A 865 68.51 7.84 13.25
CA ARG A 865 69.86 7.44 12.89
C ARG A 865 70.14 7.82 11.44
N LEU A 866 71.35 8.34 11.19
CA LEU A 866 71.81 8.75 9.87
C LEU A 866 72.77 7.70 9.31
N TYR A 867 72.61 7.36 8.03
CA TYR A 867 73.59 6.58 7.29
C TYR A 867 74.36 7.50 6.34
N VAL A 868 75.68 7.40 6.41
CA VAL A 868 76.66 8.16 5.61
C VAL A 868 77.38 7.12 4.75
N SER A 869 77.60 7.36 3.46
CA SER A 869 78.44 6.46 2.66
C SER A 869 79.92 6.75 2.94
N ASN A 870 80.78 5.74 2.93
CA ASN A 870 82.24 5.95 3.00
C ASN A 870 82.83 6.56 1.70
N THR A 871 82.00 6.77 0.68
CA THR A 871 82.30 7.51 -0.56
C THR A 871 81.79 8.96 -0.55
N LEU A 872 81.14 9.42 0.53
CA LEU A 872 80.31 10.64 0.56
C LEU A 872 81.11 11.90 0.93
N THR A 873 82.24 12.14 0.24
CA THR A 873 83.10 13.30 0.48
C THR A 873 82.46 14.62 0.03
N ALA A 874 82.96 15.74 0.55
CA ALA A 874 82.51 17.07 0.12
C ALA A 874 82.74 17.30 -1.39
N ASP A 875 83.90 16.90 -1.92
CA ASP A 875 84.22 16.95 -3.35
C ASP A 875 83.18 16.20 -4.21
N PHE A 876 82.76 14.99 -3.78
CA PHE A 876 81.79 14.18 -4.52
C PHE A 876 80.41 14.85 -4.66
N LEU A 877 80.04 15.72 -3.71
CA LEU A 877 78.79 16.49 -3.76
C LEU A 877 78.91 17.82 -4.51
N LEU A 878 80.13 18.31 -4.75
CA LEU A 878 80.39 19.62 -5.36
C LEU A 878 80.71 19.55 -6.86
N THR A 879 81.13 18.39 -7.37
CA THR A 879 81.29 18.11 -8.82
C THR A 879 79.97 17.93 -9.58
#